data_AF-A0A381PZ14-F1
#
_entry.id   AF-A0A381PZ14-F1
#
_cell.length_a   1.000
_cell.length_b   1.000
_cell.length_c   1.000
_cell.angle_alpha   90.00
_cell.angle_beta   90.00
_cell.angle_gamma   90.00
#
_symmetry.space_group_name_H-M   'P 1'
#
loop_
_entity.id
_entity.type
_entity.pdbx_description
1 polymer ?
#
loop_
_entity_poly.entity_id
_entity_poly.type
_entity_poly.pdbx_seq_one_letter_code
_entity_poly.pdbx_strand_id
1 'polypeptide(L)'
;VTGSTGFLGTALVERLLRSVPDCELVLLVRPNRRNSAERRVQREIFRNDAFDILRSQWGDDFEDICQQRVSVISGDVTSEGLGLDQAGRQLFVSCDVVIHSAATVSFDSPLDSSIEINLLGPNRVVDVLKEASATPHLIAVSTCYVAGNRRGAANEEFLAGTPFQVDVDWRAEVEAARRTRADLDARSRIPEQLTAFRRGAREELGAAGLPMLAAKTEQLREAWVNDQMVEAGRSRATSLGWPDVYTYSKALGETALVELHGDIAVSIVRPSIIESAWAQPVPGWIRGFRMAEPLIVSFAKGELNTFPGYPEGIIDVIPVDMVAAAIIAVAAKGPAEEPEVFQVASGSTNPLQFKTLLETIMEWFREHPVYDANGHPTASTEWKYAGSSGLEEQLHRVVKAFDMAAKVINRLPIRGENSFTSKFAERRRNLDQIKGYVEIYGAYGKCEALYGIDRTLALWNSLPPEDQNEFGFNPGVIDWHHYITEVHLPTVVVQARVKTTPEKRSGPSRSDRLRAAVLDSGRQFAAFDLENTLIASNVVESYAWLATRHLGTRKRIEFTLRTLSETPGLWRRDKRDRTDFLRYFYQRYRGAPLGQLEADAAEMLSELILIKSFPAGLRRVRAHRAAGHQTVLITGALDVAVEPLRPLFDHIIAASIDRKDGKLTGEMLDVPPTGEVRAQLMVNWAIENGLDPAQGVAYADSASDLPMLEAVGYPVAVNPETRLVTIAEKRGWLTENWPKTAGAPKPLLPMGQRPRLTLAKQGASS
;
A
#
# COMPACT_ATOMS: atom_id res chain seq x y z
N VAL A 1 25.01 3.61 -17.79
CA VAL A 1 23.74 4.27 -17.39
C VAL A 1 23.34 3.85 -15.98
N THR A 2 23.09 4.80 -15.07
CA THR A 2 22.42 4.54 -13.77
C THR A 2 20.93 4.88 -13.86
N GLY A 3 20.08 4.22 -13.06
CA GLY A 3 18.64 4.50 -13.05
C GLY A 3 17.86 3.96 -14.26
N SER A 4 18.43 3.00 -14.99
CA SER A 4 17.85 2.41 -16.22
C SER A 4 16.46 1.77 -16.02
N THR A 5 16.15 1.29 -14.82
CA THR A 5 14.81 0.75 -14.49
C THR A 5 13.73 1.81 -14.26
N GLY A 6 14.09 3.11 -14.28
CA GLY A 6 13.16 4.23 -14.16
C GLY A 6 12.46 4.57 -15.48
N PHE A 7 11.48 5.49 -15.47
CA PHE A 7 10.74 5.92 -16.65
C PHE A 7 11.67 6.45 -17.77
N LEU A 8 12.37 7.56 -17.49
CA LEU A 8 13.34 8.15 -18.41
C LEU A 8 14.47 7.15 -18.77
N GLY A 9 15.00 6.43 -17.78
CA GLY A 9 16.08 5.47 -18.01
C GLY A 9 15.69 4.33 -18.96
N THR A 10 14.45 3.86 -18.92
CA THR A 10 13.95 2.82 -19.84
C THR A 10 13.81 3.36 -21.26
N ALA A 11 13.24 4.55 -21.43
CA ALA A 11 13.18 5.22 -22.73
C ALA A 11 14.58 5.45 -23.30
N LEU A 12 15.52 5.91 -22.48
CA LEU A 12 16.89 6.16 -22.90
C LEU A 12 17.60 4.87 -23.35
N VAL A 13 17.46 3.76 -22.61
CA VAL A 13 18.08 2.48 -22.99
C VAL A 13 17.48 1.93 -24.28
N GLU A 14 16.15 1.98 -24.44
CA GLU A 14 15.49 1.62 -25.70
C GLU A 14 16.02 2.46 -26.86
N ARG A 15 16.06 3.78 -26.66
CA ARG A 15 16.48 4.76 -27.66
C ARG A 15 17.93 4.55 -28.10
N LEU A 16 18.84 4.30 -27.16
CA LEU A 16 20.24 4.00 -27.45
C LEU A 16 20.39 2.70 -28.25
N LEU A 17 19.69 1.64 -27.84
CA LEU A 17 19.74 0.36 -28.54
C LEU A 17 19.17 0.43 -29.96
N ARG A 18 18.12 1.21 -30.16
CA ARG A 18 17.46 1.36 -31.47
C ARG A 18 18.23 2.27 -32.42
N SER A 19 18.68 3.43 -31.94
CA SER A 19 19.17 4.51 -32.80
C SER A 19 20.69 4.65 -32.82
N VAL A 20 21.42 3.96 -31.94
CA VAL A 20 22.89 4.03 -31.87
C VAL A 20 23.47 2.60 -32.00
N PRO A 21 23.68 2.07 -33.22
CA PRO A 21 23.92 0.65 -33.45
C PRO A 21 25.20 0.11 -32.79
N ASP A 22 26.26 0.91 -32.73
CA ASP A 22 27.57 0.49 -32.20
C ASP A 22 27.71 0.73 -30.69
N CYS A 23 26.67 1.20 -29.99
CA CYS A 23 26.80 1.43 -28.55
C CYS A 23 26.71 0.12 -27.75
N GLU A 24 27.64 -0.02 -26.80
CA GLU A 24 27.59 -1.00 -25.72
C GLU A 24 27.11 -0.32 -24.44
N LEU A 25 26.16 -0.96 -23.73
CA LEU A 25 25.52 -0.39 -22.56
C LEU A 25 25.91 -1.15 -21.30
N VAL A 26 26.44 -0.42 -20.33
CA VAL A 26 26.60 -0.91 -18.96
C VAL A 26 25.48 -0.35 -18.09
N LEU A 27 24.62 -1.23 -17.57
CA LEU A 27 23.47 -0.87 -16.73
C LEU A 27 23.78 -1.16 -15.26
N LEU A 28 23.89 -0.09 -14.45
CA LEU A 28 24.02 -0.22 -13.00
C LEU A 28 22.64 -0.32 -12.36
N VAL A 29 22.33 -1.49 -11.80
CA VAL A 29 21.01 -1.80 -11.23
C VAL A 29 21.12 -2.34 -9.81
N ARG A 30 20.36 -1.73 -8.91
CA ARG A 30 20.27 -2.16 -7.51
C ARG A 30 19.58 -3.52 -7.37
N PRO A 31 20.15 -4.54 -6.73
CA PRO A 31 19.43 -5.79 -6.44
C PRO A 31 18.33 -5.56 -5.39
N ASN A 32 17.36 -6.47 -5.30
CA ASN A 32 16.39 -6.48 -4.20
C ASN A 32 16.33 -7.86 -3.55
N ARG A 33 15.68 -7.96 -2.37
CA ARG A 33 15.58 -9.20 -1.59
C ARG A 33 15.13 -10.44 -2.38
N ARG A 34 14.41 -10.25 -3.50
CA ARG A 34 13.84 -11.34 -4.30
C ARG A 34 14.52 -11.54 -5.66
N ASN A 35 15.29 -10.57 -6.16
CA ASN A 35 15.80 -10.57 -7.54
C ASN A 35 17.20 -9.94 -7.61
N SER A 36 18.08 -10.59 -8.37
CA SER A 36 19.38 -10.02 -8.77
C SER A 36 19.22 -8.84 -9.75
N ALA A 37 20.30 -8.11 -10.01
CA ALA A 37 20.32 -6.99 -10.95
C ALA A 37 19.90 -7.44 -12.37
N GLU A 38 20.44 -8.56 -12.84
CA GLU A 38 20.16 -9.14 -14.16
C GLU A 38 18.69 -9.53 -14.28
N ARG A 39 18.14 -10.19 -13.25
CA ARG A 39 16.72 -10.56 -13.23
C ARG A 39 15.81 -9.34 -13.22
N ARG A 40 16.24 -8.24 -12.60
CA ARG A 40 15.52 -6.96 -12.67
C ARG A 40 15.58 -6.37 -14.06
N VAL A 41 16.73 -6.34 -14.74
CA VAL A 41 16.84 -5.85 -16.13
C VAL A 41 15.94 -6.66 -17.06
N GLN A 42 16.00 -7.98 -16.99
CA GLN A 42 15.14 -8.87 -17.79
C GLN A 42 13.65 -8.57 -17.59
N ARG A 43 13.22 -8.39 -16.34
CA ARG A 43 11.80 -8.19 -16.02
C ARG A 43 11.31 -6.76 -16.23
N GLU A 44 12.13 -5.77 -15.88
CA GLU A 44 11.73 -4.38 -15.75
C GLU A 44 12.13 -3.53 -16.97
N ILE A 45 13.04 -4.01 -17.82
CA ILE A 45 13.50 -3.33 -19.04
C ILE A 45 13.12 -4.16 -20.27
N PHE A 46 13.72 -5.33 -20.47
CA PHE A 46 13.55 -6.08 -21.73
C PHE A 46 12.15 -6.67 -21.95
N ARG A 47 11.34 -6.82 -20.89
CA ARG A 47 9.92 -7.20 -20.98
C ARG A 47 8.97 -6.00 -20.93
N ASN A 48 9.49 -4.79 -20.84
CA ASN A 48 8.67 -3.58 -20.89
C ASN A 48 8.17 -3.34 -22.32
N ASP A 49 7.00 -2.74 -22.44
CA ASP A 49 6.32 -2.38 -23.70
C ASP A 49 7.11 -1.35 -24.54
N ALA A 50 8.01 -0.56 -23.94
CA ALA A 50 8.94 0.29 -24.71
C ALA A 50 9.71 -0.50 -25.77
N PHE A 51 10.06 -1.75 -25.47
CA PHE A 51 10.87 -2.61 -26.32
C PHE A 51 10.03 -3.43 -27.31
N ASP A 52 8.71 -3.23 -27.40
CA ASP A 52 7.85 -4.01 -28.33
C ASP A 52 8.32 -3.87 -29.78
N ILE A 53 8.70 -2.66 -30.19
CA ILE A 53 9.23 -2.41 -31.55
C ILE A 53 10.52 -3.18 -31.79
N LEU A 54 11.49 -3.07 -30.87
CA LEU A 54 12.77 -3.79 -30.97
C LEU A 54 12.56 -5.30 -30.97
N ARG A 55 11.66 -5.84 -30.12
CA ARG A 55 11.30 -7.26 -30.12
C ARG A 55 10.69 -7.68 -31.45
N SER A 56 9.81 -6.87 -32.02
CA SER A 56 9.21 -7.16 -33.33
C SER A 56 10.21 -7.07 -34.48
N GLN A 57 11.19 -6.17 -34.41
CA GLN A 57 12.18 -5.96 -35.47
C GLN A 57 13.30 -7.01 -35.43
N TRP A 58 13.78 -7.36 -34.24
CA TRP A 58 14.87 -8.32 -34.06
C TRP A 58 14.38 -9.77 -33.94
N GLY A 59 13.09 -10.00 -33.62
CA GLY A 59 12.51 -11.33 -33.56
C GLY A 59 13.26 -12.25 -32.58
N ASP A 60 13.62 -13.43 -33.05
CA ASP A 60 14.33 -14.44 -32.25
C ASP A 60 15.74 -13.96 -31.81
N ASP A 61 16.36 -13.02 -32.54
CA ASP A 61 17.68 -12.47 -32.22
C ASP A 61 17.64 -11.43 -31.10
N PHE A 62 16.45 -11.01 -30.63
CA PHE A 62 16.32 -9.94 -29.65
C PHE A 62 17.11 -10.22 -28.36
N GLU A 63 17.02 -11.44 -27.83
CA GLU A 63 17.71 -11.81 -26.60
C GLU A 63 19.23 -11.83 -26.79
N ASP A 64 19.71 -12.35 -27.93
CA ASP A 64 21.13 -12.44 -28.25
C ASP A 64 21.76 -11.05 -28.48
N ILE A 65 21.07 -10.17 -29.21
CA ILE A 65 21.51 -8.78 -29.41
C ILE A 65 21.56 -8.04 -28.07
N CYS A 66 20.53 -8.20 -27.22
CA CYS A 66 20.53 -7.61 -25.90
C CYS A 66 21.69 -8.13 -25.03
N GLN A 67 21.98 -9.43 -25.08
CA GLN A 67 23.10 -10.01 -24.31
C GLN A 67 24.47 -9.53 -24.81
N GLN A 68 24.62 -9.33 -26.12
CA GLN A 68 25.87 -8.84 -26.70
C GLN A 68 26.11 -7.36 -26.40
N ARG A 69 25.05 -6.54 -26.45
CA ARG A 69 25.15 -5.08 -26.33
C ARG A 69 24.92 -4.55 -24.93
N VAL A 70 24.39 -5.35 -24.01
CA VAL A 70 24.03 -4.90 -22.66
C VAL A 70 24.70 -5.75 -21.59
N SER A 71 25.60 -5.13 -20.85
CA SER A 71 26.16 -5.68 -19.62
C SER A 71 25.46 -5.11 -18.40
N VAL A 72 25.18 -5.95 -17.41
CA VAL A 72 24.52 -5.55 -16.17
C VAL A 72 25.49 -5.64 -15.00
N ILE A 73 25.57 -4.57 -14.21
CA ILE A 73 26.35 -4.56 -12.97
C ILE A 73 25.44 -4.29 -11.78
N SER A 74 25.65 -5.04 -10.70
CA SER A 74 24.92 -4.86 -9.45
C SER A 74 25.56 -3.70 -8.66
N GLY A 75 24.77 -2.67 -8.34
CA GLY A 75 25.26 -1.53 -7.56
C GLY A 75 24.15 -0.64 -7.02
N ASP A 76 24.47 0.20 -6.03
CA ASP A 76 23.57 1.16 -5.41
C ASP A 76 24.28 2.51 -5.21
N VAL A 77 23.73 3.58 -5.77
CA VAL A 77 24.25 4.95 -5.66
C VAL A 77 24.23 5.50 -4.23
N THR A 78 23.52 4.84 -3.31
CA THR A 78 23.53 5.17 -1.87
C THR A 78 24.71 4.56 -1.10
N SER A 79 25.44 3.62 -1.71
CA SER A 79 26.56 2.92 -1.08
C SER A 79 27.89 3.51 -1.51
N GLU A 80 28.86 3.58 -0.58
CA GLU A 80 30.25 3.90 -0.91
C GLU A 80 30.79 2.94 -1.98
N GLY A 81 31.63 3.45 -2.89
CA GLY A 81 32.11 2.68 -4.03
C GLY A 81 31.00 2.16 -4.97
N LEU A 82 29.78 2.73 -4.87
CA LEU A 82 28.55 2.28 -5.53
C LEU A 82 28.15 0.83 -5.21
N GLY A 83 28.75 0.20 -4.20
CA GLY A 83 28.57 -1.22 -3.87
C GLY A 83 29.01 -2.18 -4.97
N LEU A 84 29.90 -1.75 -5.87
CA LEU A 84 30.41 -2.55 -6.98
C LEU A 84 31.42 -3.60 -6.48
N ASP A 85 31.38 -4.79 -7.08
CA ASP A 85 32.47 -5.75 -6.97
C ASP A 85 33.63 -5.37 -7.91
N GLN A 86 34.72 -6.13 -7.87
CA GLN A 86 35.92 -5.81 -8.64
C GLN A 86 35.67 -5.80 -10.15
N ALA A 87 34.91 -6.78 -10.67
CA ALA A 87 34.61 -6.89 -12.10
C ALA A 87 33.65 -5.78 -12.56
N GLY A 88 32.59 -5.51 -11.80
CA GLY A 88 31.65 -4.43 -12.06
C GLY A 88 32.31 -3.06 -11.99
N ARG A 89 33.27 -2.86 -11.07
CA ARG A 89 34.07 -1.64 -11.01
C ARG A 89 34.95 -1.45 -12.24
N GLN A 90 35.64 -2.50 -12.70
CA GLN A 90 36.45 -2.42 -13.92
C GLN A 90 35.60 -2.06 -15.14
N LEU A 91 34.45 -2.71 -15.30
CA LEU A 91 33.53 -2.44 -16.41
C LEU A 91 32.89 -1.04 -16.32
N PHE A 92 32.59 -0.55 -15.13
CA PHE A 92 32.05 0.80 -14.94
C PHE A 92 33.08 1.87 -15.33
N VAL A 93 34.34 1.68 -14.93
CA VAL A 93 35.44 2.62 -15.18
C VAL A 93 35.87 2.62 -16.65
N SER A 94 35.65 1.52 -17.38
CA SER A 94 35.98 1.43 -18.82
C SER A 94 34.98 2.13 -19.74
N CYS A 95 33.88 2.68 -19.21
CA CYS A 95 32.87 3.37 -20.01
C CYS A 95 33.39 4.74 -20.49
N ASP A 96 33.15 5.10 -21.76
CA ASP A 96 33.51 6.43 -22.29
C ASP A 96 32.57 7.54 -21.81
N VAL A 97 31.29 7.20 -21.63
CA VAL A 97 30.23 8.12 -21.20
C VAL A 97 29.46 7.50 -20.04
N VAL A 98 29.30 8.27 -18.96
CA VAL A 98 28.50 7.87 -17.80
C VAL A 98 27.25 8.74 -17.74
N ILE A 99 26.09 8.17 -18.08
CA ILE A 99 24.81 8.84 -17.88
C ILE A 99 24.25 8.47 -16.51
N HIS A 100 24.21 9.44 -15.60
CA HIS A 100 23.67 9.31 -14.26
C HIS A 100 22.23 9.82 -14.18
N SER A 101 21.26 8.89 -14.26
CA SER A 101 19.82 9.18 -14.16
C SER A 101 19.16 8.63 -12.89
N ALA A 102 19.90 7.96 -12.02
CA ALA A 102 19.36 7.46 -10.75
C ALA A 102 18.93 8.62 -9.83
N ALA A 103 17.69 8.60 -9.37
CA ALA A 103 17.13 9.60 -8.47
C ALA A 103 15.94 9.04 -7.69
N THR A 104 15.64 9.64 -6.53
CA THR A 104 14.30 9.56 -5.93
C THR A 104 13.53 10.81 -6.34
N VAL A 105 12.39 10.61 -7.01
CA VAL A 105 11.50 11.69 -7.49
C VAL A 105 10.28 11.88 -6.60
N SER A 106 10.27 11.28 -5.40
CA SER A 106 9.14 11.42 -4.46
C SER A 106 9.27 12.71 -3.67
N PHE A 107 8.25 13.55 -3.73
CA PHE A 107 8.16 14.81 -2.98
C PHE A 107 8.02 14.62 -1.47
N ASP A 108 7.56 13.44 -1.06
CA ASP A 108 7.42 12.96 0.31
C ASP A 108 8.52 11.95 0.70
N SER A 109 9.67 11.99 0.01
CA SER A 109 10.83 11.20 0.42
C SER A 109 11.37 11.73 1.76
N PRO A 110 11.73 10.84 2.72
CA PRO A 110 12.48 11.26 3.90
C PRO A 110 13.74 12.07 3.52
N LEU A 111 14.06 13.12 4.28
CA LEU A 111 15.17 14.03 3.98
C LEU A 111 16.52 13.30 3.85
N ASP A 112 16.81 12.38 4.78
CA ASP A 112 18.01 11.54 4.74
C ASP A 112 18.10 10.72 3.44
N SER A 113 17.01 10.07 3.07
CA SER A 113 16.94 9.24 1.86
C SER A 113 17.11 10.08 0.59
N SER A 114 16.54 11.29 0.55
CA SER A 114 16.67 12.20 -0.59
C SER A 114 18.10 12.69 -0.76
N ILE A 115 18.78 13.03 0.34
CA ILE A 115 20.19 13.43 0.33
C ILE A 115 21.09 12.27 -0.10
N GLU A 116 20.89 11.08 0.45
CA GLU A 116 21.71 9.91 0.14
C GLU A 116 21.65 9.52 -1.35
N ILE A 117 20.51 9.73 -2.01
CA ILE A 117 20.30 9.39 -3.42
C ILE A 117 20.63 10.56 -4.35
N ASN A 118 20.00 11.73 -4.16
CA ASN A 118 20.02 12.80 -5.15
C ASN A 118 21.22 13.75 -4.97
N LEU A 119 21.67 13.95 -3.72
CA LEU A 119 22.83 14.79 -3.42
C LEU A 119 24.11 13.96 -3.52
N LEU A 120 24.21 12.88 -2.73
CA LEU A 120 25.45 12.10 -2.64
C LEU A 120 25.62 11.08 -3.77
N GLY A 121 24.53 10.61 -4.40
CA GLY A 121 24.59 9.65 -5.51
C GLY A 121 25.48 10.06 -6.69
N PRO A 122 25.33 11.27 -7.28
CA PRO A 122 26.23 11.71 -8.34
C PRO A 122 27.68 11.89 -7.85
N ASN A 123 27.90 12.33 -6.61
CA ASN A 123 29.24 12.52 -6.06
C ASN A 123 29.96 11.18 -5.86
N ARG A 124 29.27 10.13 -5.42
CA ARG A 124 29.86 8.79 -5.31
C ARG A 124 30.24 8.18 -6.65
N VAL A 125 29.55 8.56 -7.73
CA VAL A 125 29.97 8.22 -9.09
C VAL A 125 31.30 8.89 -9.41
N VAL A 126 31.43 10.18 -9.11
CA VAL A 126 32.69 10.92 -9.25
C VAL A 126 33.81 10.31 -8.42
N ASP A 127 33.54 9.94 -7.17
CA ASP A 127 34.54 9.34 -6.27
C ASP A 127 35.11 8.03 -6.86
N VAL A 128 34.25 7.14 -7.35
CA VAL A 128 34.68 5.88 -7.99
C VAL A 128 35.55 6.13 -9.22
N LEU A 129 35.17 7.10 -10.06
CA LEU A 129 35.91 7.47 -11.26
C LEU A 129 37.27 8.09 -10.92
N LYS A 130 37.32 8.98 -9.94
CA LYS A 130 38.56 9.61 -9.45
C LYS A 130 39.52 8.61 -8.84
N GLU A 131 39.03 7.73 -7.96
CA GLU A 131 39.84 6.66 -7.38
C GLU A 131 40.47 5.76 -8.45
N ALA A 132 39.80 5.60 -9.60
CA ALA A 132 40.29 4.82 -10.73
C ALA A 132 41.05 5.66 -11.77
N SER A 133 41.21 6.98 -11.57
CA SER A 133 41.79 7.93 -12.52
C SER A 133 41.17 7.87 -13.92
N ALA A 134 39.86 7.60 -13.99
CA ALA A 134 39.10 7.62 -15.23
C ALA A 134 38.40 8.97 -15.43
N THR A 135 38.39 9.45 -16.67
CA THR A 135 37.85 10.75 -17.06
C THR A 135 36.78 10.60 -18.16
N PRO A 136 35.70 9.81 -17.94
CA PRO A 136 34.63 9.72 -18.91
C PRO A 136 33.85 11.05 -18.97
N HIS A 137 33.05 11.22 -20.02
CA HIS A 137 32.05 12.29 -20.03
C HIS A 137 30.88 11.91 -19.11
N LEU A 138 30.72 12.62 -17.99
CA LEU A 138 29.65 12.41 -17.03
C LEU A 138 28.46 13.30 -17.34
N ILE A 139 27.32 12.70 -17.71
CA ILE A 139 26.05 13.39 -17.90
C ILE A 139 25.17 13.16 -16.69
N ALA A 140 24.95 14.19 -15.88
CA ALA A 140 24.08 14.14 -14.73
C ALA A 140 22.67 14.64 -15.06
N VAL A 141 21.67 13.79 -14.87
CA VAL A 141 20.26 14.18 -15.02
C VAL A 141 19.78 14.84 -13.73
N SER A 142 19.40 16.11 -13.85
CA SER A 142 18.83 16.92 -12.78
C SER A 142 17.38 17.29 -13.10
N THR A 143 16.95 18.52 -12.84
CA THR A 143 15.61 19.01 -13.16
C THR A 143 15.60 20.54 -13.31
N CYS A 144 14.74 21.08 -14.16
CA CYS A 144 14.54 22.53 -14.28
C CYS A 144 14.16 23.18 -12.93
N TYR A 145 13.45 22.43 -12.08
CA TYR A 145 12.94 22.90 -10.80
C TYR A 145 14.01 23.11 -9.72
N VAL A 146 15.29 22.83 -9.98
CA VAL A 146 16.39 23.31 -9.11
C VAL A 146 16.42 24.84 -9.00
N ALA A 147 15.83 25.52 -9.99
CA ALA A 147 15.47 26.93 -9.98
C ALA A 147 14.70 27.42 -8.75
N GLY A 148 14.09 26.51 -7.97
CA GLY A 148 13.31 26.83 -6.78
C GLY A 148 12.04 27.63 -7.11
N ASN A 149 11.56 28.39 -6.14
CA ASN A 149 10.35 29.22 -6.25
C ASN A 149 10.62 30.57 -6.94
N ARG A 150 11.66 30.67 -7.79
CA ARG A 150 11.93 31.91 -8.53
C ARG A 150 10.80 32.24 -9.48
N ARG A 151 10.65 33.53 -9.79
CA ARG A 151 9.67 34.06 -10.74
C ARG A 151 10.40 34.65 -11.93
N GLY A 152 9.91 34.35 -13.14
CA GLY A 152 10.49 34.85 -14.38
C GLY A 152 11.61 33.96 -14.94
N ALA A 153 12.52 34.57 -15.70
CA ALA A 153 13.48 33.84 -16.53
C ALA A 153 14.43 32.95 -15.73
N ALA A 154 14.59 31.73 -16.25
CA ALA A 154 15.35 30.66 -15.64
C ALA A 154 16.33 30.06 -16.67
N ASN A 155 17.50 30.69 -16.83
CA ASN A 155 18.44 30.38 -17.92
C ASN A 155 19.31 29.14 -17.64
N GLU A 156 19.97 28.63 -18.69
CA GLU A 156 20.91 27.49 -18.67
C GLU A 156 22.26 27.84 -18.03
N GLU A 157 22.20 28.14 -16.74
CA GLU A 157 23.33 28.51 -15.89
C GLU A 157 23.34 27.71 -14.57
N PHE A 158 24.51 27.63 -13.94
CA PHE A 158 24.61 27.12 -12.58
C PHE A 158 23.92 28.08 -11.61
N LEU A 159 23.32 27.52 -10.56
CA LEU A 159 22.69 28.33 -9.53
C LEU A 159 23.73 29.06 -8.68
N ALA A 160 24.93 28.50 -8.56
CA ALA A 160 26.00 29.01 -7.71
C ALA A 160 26.40 30.42 -8.18
N GLY A 161 26.41 31.37 -7.25
CA GLY A 161 26.71 32.77 -7.54
C GLY A 161 25.53 33.58 -8.11
N THR A 162 24.36 32.97 -8.34
CA THR A 162 23.14 33.70 -8.73
C THR A 162 22.39 34.21 -7.49
N PRO A 163 21.61 35.31 -7.59
CA PRO A 163 20.79 35.80 -6.47
C PRO A 163 19.62 34.86 -6.10
N PHE A 164 19.43 33.78 -6.86
CA PHE A 164 18.35 32.82 -6.67
C PHE A 164 18.77 31.60 -5.83
N GLN A 165 20.06 31.46 -5.51
CA GLN A 165 20.55 30.44 -4.58
C GLN A 165 20.86 31.04 -3.22
N VAL A 166 20.34 30.42 -2.17
CA VAL A 166 20.85 30.63 -0.81
C VAL A 166 22.09 29.77 -0.65
N ASP A 167 23.23 30.40 -0.39
CA ASP A 167 24.50 29.70 -0.18
C ASP A 167 24.46 28.94 1.15
N VAL A 168 24.45 27.61 1.07
CA VAL A 168 24.47 26.69 2.21
C VAL A 168 25.53 25.63 1.98
N ASP A 169 26.29 25.30 3.02
CA ASP A 169 27.25 24.21 2.96
C ASP A 169 26.52 22.86 2.90
N TRP A 170 26.54 22.24 1.72
CA TRP A 170 25.89 20.96 1.49
C TRP A 170 26.43 19.85 2.39
N ARG A 171 27.70 19.91 2.84
CA ARG A 171 28.27 18.93 3.78
C ARG A 171 27.62 19.05 5.15
N ALA A 172 27.41 20.29 5.62
CA ALA A 172 26.68 20.55 6.85
C ALA A 172 25.22 20.06 6.76
N GLU A 173 24.56 20.23 5.61
CA GLU A 173 23.20 19.71 5.40
C GLU A 173 23.14 18.17 5.44
N VAL A 174 24.13 17.47 4.87
CA VAL A 174 24.25 16.00 4.96
C VAL A 174 24.36 15.54 6.42
N GLU A 175 25.27 16.14 7.18
CA GLU A 175 25.48 15.79 8.58
C GLU A 175 24.26 16.14 9.44
N ALA A 176 23.61 17.28 9.18
CA ALA A 176 22.37 17.67 9.86
C ALA A 176 21.23 16.69 9.59
N ALA A 177 21.07 16.20 8.35
CA ALA A 177 20.05 15.23 8.01
C ALA A 177 20.27 13.88 8.70
N ARG A 178 21.50 13.37 8.69
CA ARG A 178 21.88 12.12 9.39
C ARG A 178 21.67 12.24 10.89
N ARG A 179 22.06 13.37 11.50
CA ARG A 179 21.82 13.65 12.91
C ARG A 179 20.33 13.74 13.24
N THR A 180 19.55 14.41 12.40
CA THR A 180 18.09 14.51 12.57
C THR A 180 17.43 13.13 12.59
N ARG A 181 17.86 12.22 11.71
CA ARG A 181 17.39 10.82 11.69
C ARG A 181 17.71 10.11 13.00
N ALA A 182 18.95 10.20 13.48
CA ALA A 182 19.36 9.60 14.74
C ALA A 182 18.57 10.18 15.94
N ASP A 183 18.39 11.50 15.99
CA ASP A 183 17.65 12.18 17.05
C ASP A 183 16.15 11.84 17.04
N LEU A 184 15.54 11.68 15.86
CA LEU A 184 14.15 11.23 15.72
C LEU A 184 13.99 9.76 16.13
N ASP A 185 14.93 8.91 15.74
CA ASP A 185 14.92 7.50 16.11
C ASP A 185 15.05 7.34 17.64
N ALA A 186 15.94 8.11 18.28
CA ALA A 186 16.04 8.18 19.75
C ALA A 186 14.74 8.69 20.39
N ARG A 187 14.18 9.80 19.89
CA ARG A 187 12.90 10.37 20.39
C ARG A 187 11.73 9.39 20.24
N SER A 188 11.70 8.58 19.19
CA SER A 188 10.63 7.61 18.97
C SER A 188 10.58 6.50 20.03
N ARG A 189 11.66 6.30 20.79
CA ARG A 189 11.78 5.25 21.82
C ARG A 189 11.59 5.74 23.25
N ILE A 190 11.23 7.01 23.46
CA ILE A 190 10.88 7.50 24.80
C ILE A 190 9.56 6.87 25.29
N PRO A 191 9.37 6.69 26.61
CA PRO A 191 8.20 5.99 27.17
C PRO A 191 6.85 6.55 26.70
N GLU A 192 6.74 7.87 26.56
CA GLU A 192 5.53 8.57 26.14
C GLU A 192 5.15 8.20 24.70
N GLN A 193 6.13 8.18 23.80
CA GLN A 193 5.94 7.82 22.39
C GLN A 193 5.60 6.34 22.24
N LEU A 194 6.35 5.45 22.90
CA LEU A 194 6.07 4.01 22.88
C LEU A 194 4.67 3.70 23.41
N THR A 195 4.22 4.42 24.43
CA THR A 195 2.85 4.31 24.95
C THR A 195 1.82 4.77 23.93
N ALA A 196 2.08 5.86 23.20
CA ALA A 196 1.22 6.34 22.12
C ALA A 196 1.14 5.36 20.94
N PHE A 197 2.27 4.82 20.47
CA PHE A 197 2.31 3.83 19.39
C PHE A 197 1.61 2.54 19.79
N ARG A 198 1.82 2.05 21.02
CA ARG A 198 1.14 0.87 21.56
C ARG A 198 -0.38 1.10 21.66
N ARG A 199 -0.81 2.30 22.03
CA ARG A 199 -2.23 2.68 22.01
C ARG A 199 -2.78 2.67 20.59
N GLY A 200 -2.06 3.25 19.62
CA GLY A 200 -2.44 3.21 18.20
C GLY A 200 -2.57 1.79 17.65
N ALA A 201 -1.60 0.92 17.95
CA ALA A 201 -1.64 -0.50 17.58
C ALA A 201 -2.88 -1.21 18.14
N ARG A 202 -3.24 -0.94 19.40
CA ARG A 202 -4.48 -1.47 20.02
C ARG A 202 -5.75 -0.87 19.43
N GLU A 203 -5.73 0.40 19.02
CA GLU A 203 -6.88 1.02 18.36
C GLU A 203 -7.14 0.34 16.99
N GLU A 204 -6.08 0.09 16.21
CA GLU A 204 -6.17 -0.52 14.88
C GLU A 204 -6.44 -2.02 14.92
N LEU A 205 -5.70 -2.80 15.73
CA LEU A 205 -5.80 -4.27 15.74
C LEU A 205 -6.68 -4.84 16.85
N GLY A 206 -6.99 -4.08 17.91
CA GLY A 206 -7.77 -4.59 19.04
C GLY A 206 -7.00 -5.65 19.85
N ALA A 207 -7.67 -6.75 20.19
CA ALA A 207 -7.12 -7.83 21.02
C ALA A 207 -6.38 -8.91 20.19
N ALA A 208 -5.59 -8.49 19.20
CA ALA A 208 -4.97 -9.38 18.21
C ALA A 208 -3.72 -10.15 18.69
N GLY A 209 -3.55 -10.33 20.01
CA GLY A 209 -2.37 -10.98 20.58
C GLY A 209 -1.16 -10.05 20.78
N LEU A 210 -0.20 -10.47 21.61
CA LEU A 210 0.95 -9.63 22.00
C LEU A 210 1.97 -9.44 20.87
N PRO A 211 2.39 -10.48 20.13
CA PRO A 211 3.37 -10.35 19.04
C PRO A 211 2.90 -9.43 17.93
N MET A 212 1.63 -9.55 17.49
CA MET A 212 1.11 -8.68 16.43
C MET A 212 0.95 -7.24 16.88
N LEU A 213 0.55 -7.02 18.14
CA LEU A 213 0.54 -5.67 18.71
C LEU A 213 1.95 -5.08 18.81
N ALA A 214 2.96 -5.88 19.15
CA ALA A 214 4.35 -5.43 19.21
C ALA A 214 4.89 -5.09 17.82
N ALA A 215 4.70 -5.97 16.83
CA ALA A 215 5.09 -5.73 15.44
C ALA A 215 4.40 -4.48 14.86
N LYS A 216 3.11 -4.31 15.15
CA LYS A 216 2.37 -3.11 14.73
C LYS A 216 2.82 -1.84 15.45
N THR A 217 3.19 -1.94 16.73
CA THR A 217 3.76 -0.81 17.48
C THR A 217 5.07 -0.36 16.85
N GLU A 218 5.93 -1.31 16.46
CA GLU A 218 7.19 -1.01 15.78
C GLU A 218 6.96 -0.41 14.39
N GLN A 219 6.02 -0.97 13.62
CA GLN A 219 5.63 -0.40 12.32
C GLN A 219 5.16 1.06 12.45
N LEU A 220 4.34 1.38 13.46
CA LEU A 220 3.87 2.74 13.71
C LEU A 220 5.00 3.67 14.15
N ARG A 221 5.99 3.17 14.90
CA ARG A 221 7.18 3.92 15.31
C ARG A 221 8.04 4.27 14.10
N GLU A 222 8.35 3.29 13.24
CA GLU A 222 9.12 3.48 12.02
C GLU A 222 8.43 4.45 11.05
N ALA A 223 7.11 4.29 10.89
CA ALA A 223 6.29 5.22 10.10
C ALA A 223 6.38 6.65 10.65
N TRP A 224 6.25 6.81 11.98
CA TRP A 224 6.39 8.13 12.60
C TRP A 224 7.76 8.76 12.36
N VAL A 225 8.86 8.01 12.48
CA VAL A 225 10.20 8.53 12.19
C VAL A 225 10.30 8.99 10.74
N ASN A 226 9.81 8.19 9.79
CA ASN A 226 9.80 8.56 8.39
C ASN A 226 8.95 9.82 8.15
N ASP A 227 7.74 9.90 8.70
CA ASP A 227 6.86 11.07 8.57
C ASP A 227 7.53 12.35 9.12
N GLN A 228 8.25 12.25 10.23
CA GLN A 228 9.01 13.37 10.77
C GLN A 228 10.21 13.77 9.90
N MET A 229 10.87 12.80 9.26
CA MET A 229 11.95 13.09 8.30
C MET A 229 11.43 13.75 7.02
N VAL A 230 10.23 13.39 6.56
CA VAL A 230 9.54 14.06 5.46
C VAL A 230 9.23 15.50 5.81
N GLU A 231 8.67 15.73 6.99
CA GLU A 231 8.35 17.08 7.48
C GLU A 231 9.61 17.94 7.65
N ALA A 232 10.69 17.38 8.19
CA ALA A 232 11.97 18.05 8.31
C ALA A 232 12.52 18.47 6.94
N GLY A 233 12.45 17.59 5.93
CA GLY A 233 12.88 17.89 4.57
C GLY A 233 12.03 18.96 3.90
N ARG A 234 10.71 18.85 4.00
CA ARG A 234 9.75 19.84 3.48
C ARG A 234 9.99 21.22 4.08
N SER A 235 10.12 21.28 5.41
CA SER A 235 10.40 22.52 6.15
C SER A 235 11.74 23.12 5.74
N ARG A 236 12.80 22.29 5.64
CA ARG A 236 14.15 22.76 5.28
C ARG A 236 14.19 23.29 3.85
N ALA A 237 13.67 22.54 2.88
CA ALA A 237 13.58 22.94 1.48
C ALA A 237 12.85 24.28 1.32
N THR A 238 11.66 24.39 1.92
CA THR A 238 10.83 25.61 1.84
C THR A 238 11.54 26.81 2.48
N SER A 239 12.25 26.60 3.61
CA SER A 239 13.00 27.68 4.28
C SER A 239 14.11 28.29 3.44
N LEU A 240 14.61 27.54 2.43
CA LEU A 240 15.67 27.96 1.54
C LEU A 240 15.16 28.31 0.13
N GLY A 241 13.84 28.28 -0.10
CA GLY A 241 13.22 28.71 -1.35
C GLY A 241 12.92 27.60 -2.36
N TRP A 242 13.10 26.32 -2.02
CA TRP A 242 12.68 25.20 -2.86
C TRP A 242 11.27 24.70 -2.53
N PRO A 243 10.48 24.28 -3.53
CA PRO A 243 9.11 23.82 -3.33
C PRO A 243 9.01 22.51 -2.53
N ASP A 244 10.02 21.64 -2.64
CA ASP A 244 10.02 20.33 -2.01
C ASP A 244 11.44 19.79 -1.78
N VAL A 245 11.54 18.66 -1.09
CA VAL A 245 12.82 17.99 -0.77
C VAL A 245 13.53 17.44 -2.02
N TYR A 246 12.78 17.11 -3.08
CA TYR A 246 13.35 16.57 -4.32
C TYR A 246 14.19 17.62 -5.04
N THR A 247 13.58 18.78 -5.32
CA THR A 247 14.20 19.93 -5.97
C THR A 247 15.36 20.48 -5.15
N TYR A 248 15.20 20.57 -3.83
CA TYR A 248 16.25 20.93 -2.89
C TYR A 248 17.46 19.97 -2.96
N SER A 249 17.23 18.67 -2.85
CA SER A 249 18.32 17.67 -2.88
C SER A 249 19.02 17.60 -4.23
N LYS A 250 18.30 17.81 -5.35
CA LYS A 250 18.90 17.94 -6.68
C LYS A 250 19.76 19.19 -6.82
N ALA A 251 19.30 20.35 -6.34
CA ALA A 251 20.07 21.58 -6.39
C ALA A 251 21.39 21.49 -5.59
N LEU A 252 21.35 20.87 -4.40
CA LEU A 252 22.56 20.60 -3.63
C LEU A 252 23.45 19.55 -4.29
N GLY A 253 22.85 18.53 -4.93
CA GLY A 253 23.60 17.53 -5.70
C GLY A 253 24.36 18.14 -6.88
N GLU A 254 23.75 19.06 -7.62
CA GLU A 254 24.45 19.82 -8.66
C GLU A 254 25.59 20.65 -8.08
N THR A 255 25.34 21.37 -6.98
CA THR A 255 26.36 22.20 -6.32
C THR A 255 27.57 21.34 -5.91
N ALA A 256 27.32 20.22 -5.25
CA ALA A 256 28.36 19.30 -4.83
C ALA A 256 29.09 18.65 -6.00
N LEU A 257 28.37 18.30 -7.08
CA LEU A 257 28.97 17.73 -8.28
C LEU A 257 29.93 18.71 -8.96
N VAL A 258 29.52 19.97 -9.12
CA VAL A 258 30.36 21.04 -9.70
C VAL A 258 31.53 21.40 -8.79
N GLU A 259 31.40 21.26 -7.48
CA GLU A 259 32.54 21.44 -6.57
C GLU A 259 33.53 20.26 -6.66
N LEU A 260 33.02 19.04 -6.85
CA LEU A 260 33.79 17.81 -6.69
C LEU A 260 34.23 17.14 -7.99
N HIS A 261 33.84 17.58 -9.19
CA HIS A 261 34.14 16.83 -10.42
C HIS A 261 35.63 16.71 -10.74
N GLY A 262 36.46 17.70 -10.39
CA GLY A 262 37.89 17.71 -10.72
C GLY A 262 38.12 17.61 -12.24
N ASP A 263 38.96 16.68 -12.68
CA ASP A 263 39.26 16.50 -14.11
C ASP A 263 38.18 15.72 -14.90
N ILE A 264 37.11 15.29 -14.25
CA ILE A 264 35.98 14.62 -14.92
C ILE A 264 35.15 15.69 -15.62
N ALA A 265 34.94 15.52 -16.92
CA ALA A 265 34.09 16.42 -17.69
C ALA A 265 32.61 16.16 -17.39
N VAL A 266 31.86 17.23 -17.11
CA VAL A 266 30.46 17.15 -16.65
C VAL A 266 29.52 17.92 -17.58
N SER A 267 28.38 17.32 -17.90
CA SER A 267 27.22 18.03 -18.44
C SER A 267 25.99 17.74 -17.59
N ILE A 268 25.20 18.75 -17.29
CA ILE A 268 23.97 18.63 -16.52
C ILE A 268 22.78 18.80 -17.46
N VAL A 269 21.89 17.81 -17.50
CA VAL A 269 20.63 17.88 -18.25
C VAL A 269 19.48 18.05 -17.27
N ARG A 270 18.75 19.15 -17.39
CA ARG A 270 17.63 19.54 -16.54
C ARG A 270 16.31 19.41 -17.32
N PRO A 271 15.59 18.28 -17.23
CA PRO A 271 14.23 18.20 -17.75
C PRO A 271 13.20 18.91 -16.85
N SER A 272 12.11 19.39 -17.45
CA SER A 272 10.88 19.78 -16.73
C SER A 272 10.01 18.56 -16.40
N ILE A 273 8.68 18.70 -16.27
CA ILE A 273 7.80 17.56 -15.94
C ILE A 273 7.76 16.61 -17.13
N ILE A 274 8.37 15.44 -16.96
CA ILE A 274 8.43 14.42 -18.01
C ILE A 274 7.09 13.69 -18.06
N GLU A 275 6.41 13.76 -19.20
CA GLU A 275 5.16 13.05 -19.49
C GLU A 275 5.34 12.06 -20.65
N SER A 276 4.23 11.46 -21.10
CA SER A 276 4.20 10.45 -22.17
C SER A 276 5.00 10.84 -23.42
N ALA A 277 5.52 9.84 -24.11
CA ALA A 277 6.23 10.04 -25.37
C ALA A 277 5.38 10.77 -26.42
N TRP A 278 5.99 11.71 -27.14
CA TRP A 278 5.37 12.37 -28.29
C TRP A 278 5.31 11.43 -29.48
N ALA A 279 6.43 10.77 -29.78
CA ALA A 279 6.57 9.89 -30.93
C ALA A 279 7.15 8.51 -30.58
N GLN A 280 8.14 8.43 -29.69
CA GLN A 280 8.98 7.24 -29.53
C GLN A 280 9.06 6.76 -28.06
N PRO A 281 9.09 5.45 -27.77
CA PRO A 281 9.03 4.31 -28.69
C PRO A 281 7.69 4.20 -29.40
N VAL A 282 6.59 4.61 -28.77
CA VAL A 282 5.30 4.84 -29.42
C VAL A 282 4.65 6.09 -28.85
N PRO A 283 3.83 6.83 -29.61
CA PRO A 283 3.07 7.95 -29.08
C PRO A 283 2.25 7.52 -27.87
N GLY A 284 2.33 8.29 -26.79
CA GLY A 284 1.59 8.03 -25.56
C GLY A 284 2.33 7.11 -24.59
N TRP A 285 3.45 6.48 -24.98
CA TRP A 285 4.18 5.59 -24.08
C TRP A 285 4.56 6.30 -22.78
N ILE A 286 4.14 5.72 -21.65
CA ILE A 286 4.37 6.26 -20.32
C ILE A 286 4.58 5.12 -19.33
N ARG A 287 5.51 5.31 -18.39
CA ARG A 287 5.79 4.30 -17.37
C ARG A 287 5.49 4.83 -15.98
N GLY A 288 4.47 4.24 -15.37
CA GLY A 288 4.02 4.61 -14.04
C GLY A 288 2.79 5.51 -14.08
N PHE A 289 2.19 5.69 -12.91
CA PHE A 289 0.98 6.49 -12.71
C PHE A 289 1.22 7.35 -11.47
N ARG A 290 1.99 8.42 -11.62
CA ARG A 290 2.65 9.12 -10.49
C ARG A 290 2.73 10.64 -10.65
N MET A 291 2.69 11.15 -11.87
CA MET A 291 2.83 12.58 -12.18
C MET A 291 1.44 13.16 -12.44
N ALA A 292 1.08 13.76 -13.57
CA ALA A 292 -0.24 14.40 -13.70
C ALA A 292 -1.45 13.44 -13.67
N GLU A 293 -1.25 12.15 -13.99
CA GLU A 293 -2.31 11.21 -14.34
C GLU A 293 -3.32 10.94 -13.20
N PRO A 294 -2.90 10.73 -11.93
CA PRO A 294 -3.84 10.53 -10.83
C PRO A 294 -4.74 11.74 -10.58
N LEU A 295 -4.21 12.95 -10.75
CA LEU A 295 -4.98 14.18 -10.59
C LEU A 295 -6.05 14.28 -11.68
N ILE A 296 -5.66 14.08 -12.94
CA ILE A 296 -6.56 14.06 -14.11
C ILE A 296 -7.73 13.09 -13.87
N VAL A 297 -7.43 11.88 -13.39
CA VAL A 297 -8.46 10.85 -13.14
C VAL A 297 -9.37 11.20 -11.97
N SER A 298 -8.86 11.77 -10.89
CA SER A 298 -9.71 12.21 -9.76
C SER A 298 -10.66 13.33 -10.18
N PHE A 299 -10.23 14.25 -11.06
CA PHE A 299 -11.13 15.23 -11.66
C PHE A 299 -12.16 14.58 -12.58
N ALA A 300 -11.75 13.64 -13.45
CA ALA A 300 -12.65 12.94 -14.36
C ALA A 300 -13.74 12.13 -13.63
N LYS A 301 -13.41 11.58 -12.45
CA LYS A 301 -14.36 10.90 -11.55
C LYS A 301 -15.24 11.85 -10.73
N GLY A 302 -15.00 13.17 -10.79
CA GLY A 302 -15.71 14.15 -9.97
C GLY A 302 -15.33 14.13 -8.48
N GLU A 303 -14.22 13.50 -8.12
CA GLU A 303 -13.70 13.47 -6.74
C GLU A 303 -13.05 14.82 -6.36
N LEU A 304 -12.49 15.49 -7.36
CA LEU A 304 -11.94 16.84 -7.29
C LEU A 304 -12.68 17.76 -8.26
N ASN A 305 -12.93 19.00 -7.83
CA ASN A 305 -13.56 20.03 -8.64
C ASN A 305 -12.80 21.37 -8.59
N THR A 306 -11.67 21.42 -7.89
CA THR A 306 -10.87 22.64 -7.72
C THR A 306 -9.39 22.33 -7.93
N PHE A 307 -8.76 23.01 -8.89
CA PHE A 307 -7.35 22.85 -9.21
C PHE A 307 -6.47 23.82 -8.40
N PRO A 308 -5.38 23.35 -7.77
CA PRO A 308 -4.46 24.19 -7.01
C PRO A 308 -3.47 24.91 -7.92
N GLY A 309 -3.90 26.00 -8.56
CA GLY A 309 -3.08 26.78 -9.48
C GLY A 309 -3.82 27.98 -10.07
N TYR A 310 -3.09 28.83 -10.79
CA TYR A 310 -3.62 30.00 -11.48
C TYR A 310 -3.80 29.71 -12.98
N PRO A 311 -4.90 30.14 -13.63
CA PRO A 311 -5.17 29.88 -15.05
C PRO A 311 -4.04 30.27 -16.01
N GLU A 312 -3.38 31.40 -15.73
CA GLU A 312 -2.29 31.98 -16.52
C GLU A 312 -0.92 31.32 -16.28
N GLY A 313 -0.81 30.48 -15.23
CA GLY A 313 0.43 29.78 -14.91
C GLY A 313 0.81 28.79 -16.01
N ILE A 314 2.10 28.72 -16.32
CA ILE A 314 2.67 27.76 -17.27
C ILE A 314 2.95 26.46 -16.52
N ILE A 315 2.43 25.35 -17.04
CA ILE A 315 2.82 24.02 -16.61
C ILE A 315 3.86 23.48 -17.59
N ASP A 316 5.12 23.42 -17.14
CA ASP A 316 6.21 23.00 -18.02
C ASP A 316 6.28 21.48 -18.12
N VAL A 317 5.66 20.98 -19.19
CA VAL A 317 5.64 19.57 -19.56
C VAL A 317 6.58 19.33 -20.73
N ILE A 318 7.27 18.19 -20.71
CA ILE A 318 8.12 17.74 -21.81
C ILE A 318 7.93 16.23 -22.07
N PRO A 319 7.77 15.78 -23.33
CA PRO A 319 7.72 14.36 -23.67
C PRO A 319 9.04 13.63 -23.36
N VAL A 320 8.94 12.40 -22.83
CA VAL A 320 10.11 11.59 -22.42
C VAL A 320 11.12 11.31 -23.53
N ASP A 321 10.66 11.18 -24.77
CA ASP A 321 11.50 10.94 -25.93
C ASP A 321 12.35 12.15 -26.32
N MET A 322 11.82 13.36 -26.16
CA MET A 322 12.61 14.58 -26.35
C MET A 322 13.72 14.67 -25.30
N VAL A 323 13.44 14.29 -24.04
CA VAL A 323 14.46 14.26 -22.98
C VAL A 323 15.54 13.20 -23.27
N ALA A 324 15.13 12.00 -23.67
CA ALA A 324 16.07 10.94 -24.03
C ALA A 324 16.95 11.34 -25.23
N ALA A 325 16.36 11.95 -26.26
CA ALA A 325 17.07 12.44 -27.44
C ALA A 325 18.06 13.57 -27.08
N ALA A 326 17.67 14.52 -26.23
CA ALA A 326 18.57 15.57 -25.75
C ALA A 326 19.76 15.01 -24.97
N ILE A 327 19.55 14.02 -24.10
CA ILE A 327 20.66 13.36 -23.38
C ILE A 327 21.64 12.69 -24.36
N ILE A 328 21.12 12.01 -25.39
CA ILE A 328 21.95 11.37 -26.42
C ILE A 328 22.73 12.42 -27.22
N ALA A 329 22.08 13.52 -27.61
CA ALA A 329 22.75 14.61 -28.32
C ALA A 329 23.85 15.28 -27.47
N VAL A 330 23.62 15.46 -26.16
CA VAL A 330 24.64 15.97 -25.23
C VAL A 330 25.82 14.98 -25.13
N ALA A 331 25.56 13.68 -25.09
CA ALA A 331 26.63 12.67 -25.13
C ALA A 331 27.41 12.70 -26.44
N ALA A 332 26.72 12.82 -27.57
CA ALA A 332 27.33 12.85 -28.90
C ALA A 332 28.16 14.13 -29.15
N LYS A 333 27.72 15.28 -28.58
CA LYS A 333 28.49 16.53 -28.58
C LYS A 333 29.86 16.36 -27.90
N GLY A 334 29.95 15.46 -26.93
CA GLY A 334 31.13 15.26 -26.12
C GLY A 334 31.34 16.36 -25.06
N PRO A 335 32.37 16.21 -24.22
CA PRO A 335 32.63 17.11 -23.11
C PRO A 335 33.12 18.49 -23.57
N ALA A 336 32.75 19.53 -22.81
CA ALA A 336 33.39 20.85 -22.88
C ALA A 336 34.46 21.00 -21.79
N GLU A 337 35.31 22.03 -21.89
CA GLU A 337 36.32 22.33 -20.86
C GLU A 337 35.67 22.65 -19.51
N GLU A 338 34.61 23.45 -19.53
CA GLU A 338 33.84 23.82 -18.35
C GLU A 338 32.51 23.06 -18.31
N PRO A 339 32.00 22.72 -17.11
CA PRO A 339 30.70 22.09 -16.97
C PRO A 339 29.58 22.89 -17.67
N GLU A 340 28.69 22.19 -18.37
CA GLU A 340 27.58 22.82 -19.10
C GLU A 340 26.22 22.40 -18.57
N VAL A 341 25.22 23.28 -18.71
CA VAL A 341 23.82 23.01 -18.36
C VAL A 341 22.96 23.06 -19.61
N PHE A 342 22.13 22.04 -19.81
CA PHE A 342 21.12 21.95 -20.86
C PHE A 342 19.74 21.78 -20.22
N GLN A 343 18.80 22.68 -20.54
CA GLN A 343 17.42 22.58 -20.06
C GLN A 343 16.51 22.00 -21.14
N VAL A 344 15.77 20.95 -20.81
CA VAL A 344 14.79 20.31 -21.69
C VAL A 344 13.40 20.63 -21.15
N ALA A 345 12.85 21.74 -21.63
CA ALA A 345 11.61 22.34 -21.15
C ALA A 345 10.87 23.01 -22.30
N SER A 346 9.55 23.18 -22.19
CA SER A 346 8.72 23.78 -23.24
C SER A 346 8.31 25.23 -22.94
N GLY A 347 8.28 25.64 -21.68
CA GLY A 347 7.60 26.86 -21.24
C GLY A 347 8.08 28.15 -21.90
N SER A 348 9.38 28.29 -22.16
CA SER A 348 9.95 29.50 -22.79
C SER A 348 9.69 29.63 -24.29
N THR A 349 9.42 28.52 -24.98
CA THR A 349 9.34 28.48 -26.46
C THR A 349 7.97 28.05 -26.98
N ASN A 350 7.30 27.14 -26.27
CA ASN A 350 5.97 26.64 -26.59
C ASN A 350 5.15 26.45 -25.29
N PRO A 351 4.71 27.55 -24.64
CA PRO A 351 4.10 27.50 -23.32
C PRO A 351 2.76 26.76 -23.30
N LEU A 352 2.60 25.83 -22.36
CA LEU A 352 1.31 25.24 -21.99
C LEU A 352 0.76 25.91 -20.74
N GLN A 353 -0.36 26.64 -20.87
CA GLN A 353 -1.03 27.26 -19.73
C GLN A 353 -1.94 26.25 -19.01
N PHE A 354 -2.07 26.37 -17.69
CA PHE A 354 -3.04 25.57 -16.91
C PHE A 354 -4.46 25.70 -17.46
N LYS A 355 -4.85 26.91 -17.87
CA LYS A 355 -6.14 27.15 -18.51
C LYS A 355 -6.35 26.25 -19.73
N THR A 356 -5.44 26.31 -20.68
CA THR A 356 -5.50 25.53 -21.92
C THR A 356 -5.51 24.03 -21.65
N LEU A 357 -4.63 23.57 -20.75
CA LEU A 357 -4.57 22.17 -20.36
C LEU A 357 -5.92 21.69 -19.79
N LEU A 358 -6.46 22.41 -18.81
CA LEU A 358 -7.68 21.99 -18.13
C LEU A 358 -8.91 22.11 -19.05
N GLU A 359 -9.01 23.15 -19.88
CA GLU A 359 -10.08 23.28 -20.88
C GLU A 359 -10.08 22.13 -21.87
N THR A 360 -8.90 21.75 -22.39
CA THR A 360 -8.72 20.64 -23.34
C THR A 360 -9.06 19.29 -22.69
N ILE A 361 -8.60 19.05 -21.45
CA ILE A 361 -8.94 17.84 -20.70
C ILE A 361 -10.46 17.75 -20.45
N MET A 362 -11.08 18.87 -20.07
CA MET A 362 -12.53 18.93 -19.82
C MET A 362 -13.34 18.68 -21.10
N GLU A 363 -12.89 19.20 -22.23
CA GLU A 363 -13.49 18.93 -23.54
C GLU A 363 -13.42 17.45 -23.87
N TRP A 364 -12.25 16.83 -23.74
CA TRP A 364 -12.06 15.41 -24.03
C TRP A 364 -12.94 14.50 -23.16
N PHE A 365 -13.02 14.76 -21.84
CA PHE A 365 -13.88 13.97 -20.93
C PHE A 365 -15.39 14.25 -21.09
N ARG A 366 -15.79 15.36 -21.71
CA ARG A 366 -17.20 15.57 -22.11
C ARG A 366 -17.59 14.59 -23.22
N GLU A 367 -16.68 14.32 -24.14
CA GLU A 367 -16.87 13.36 -25.22
C GLU A 367 -16.63 11.91 -24.78
N HIS A 368 -15.74 11.70 -23.81
CA HIS A 368 -15.34 10.40 -23.26
C HIS A 368 -15.67 10.30 -21.75
N PRO A 369 -16.96 10.30 -21.36
CA PRO A 369 -17.34 10.36 -19.96
C PRO A 369 -16.85 9.15 -19.17
N VAL A 370 -16.42 9.40 -17.93
CA VAL A 370 -16.07 8.34 -16.99
C VAL A 370 -17.33 7.79 -16.32
N TYR A 371 -17.40 6.47 -16.16
CA TYR A 371 -18.54 5.79 -15.56
C TYR A 371 -18.22 5.20 -14.18
N ASP A 372 -19.17 5.34 -13.26
CA ASP A 372 -19.11 4.75 -11.93
C ASP A 372 -19.30 3.22 -11.93
N ALA A 373 -19.32 2.61 -10.74
CA ALA A 373 -19.56 1.18 -10.59
C ALA A 373 -20.95 0.73 -11.09
N ASN A 374 -21.92 1.65 -11.14
CA ASN A 374 -23.30 1.42 -11.54
C ASN A 374 -23.55 1.71 -13.03
N GLY A 375 -22.55 2.23 -13.75
CA GLY A 375 -22.68 2.62 -15.15
C GLY A 375 -23.30 4.01 -15.34
N HIS A 376 -23.28 4.86 -14.31
CA HIS A 376 -23.66 6.26 -14.43
C HIS A 376 -22.44 7.12 -14.76
N PRO A 377 -22.56 8.09 -15.66
CA PRO A 377 -21.48 9.04 -15.91
C PRO A 377 -21.22 9.88 -14.65
N THR A 378 -19.95 10.05 -14.27
CA THR A 378 -19.53 10.81 -13.10
C THR A 378 -19.42 12.32 -13.34
N ALA A 379 -19.86 12.79 -14.52
CA ALA A 379 -19.60 14.13 -15.05
C ALA A 379 -19.60 15.25 -13.99
N SER A 380 -18.42 15.83 -13.76
CA SER A 380 -18.26 17.13 -13.13
C SER A 380 -18.14 18.17 -14.24
N THR A 381 -19.15 19.03 -14.40
CA THR A 381 -19.23 20.02 -15.48
C THR A 381 -18.57 21.36 -15.16
N GLU A 382 -18.06 21.56 -13.93
CA GLU A 382 -17.44 22.82 -13.53
C GLU A 382 -16.19 22.59 -12.69
N TRP A 383 -15.03 22.86 -13.27
CA TRP A 383 -13.76 22.85 -12.57
C TRP A 383 -13.39 24.29 -12.20
N LYS A 384 -12.99 24.52 -10.95
CA LYS A 384 -12.63 25.83 -10.41
C LYS A 384 -11.12 25.92 -10.20
N TYR A 385 -10.61 27.14 -10.18
CA TYR A 385 -9.24 27.42 -9.75
C TYR A 385 -9.28 27.93 -8.31
N ALA A 386 -8.34 27.50 -7.48
CA ALA A 386 -8.10 28.10 -6.19
C ALA A 386 -6.60 28.20 -5.92
N GLY A 387 -6.20 29.25 -5.21
CA GLY A 387 -4.85 29.32 -4.65
C GLY A 387 -4.62 28.11 -3.74
N SER A 388 -3.47 27.45 -3.90
CA SER A 388 -3.14 26.17 -3.26
C SER A 388 -3.28 26.19 -1.73
N SER A 389 -2.91 27.29 -1.06
CA SER A 389 -3.02 27.41 0.40
C SER A 389 -4.46 27.31 0.92
N GLY A 390 -5.45 27.82 0.18
CA GLY A 390 -6.86 27.77 0.61
C GLY A 390 -7.47 26.37 0.50
N LEU A 391 -7.06 25.59 -0.50
CA LEU A 391 -7.53 24.22 -0.72
C LEU A 391 -6.93 23.25 0.31
N GLU A 392 -5.64 23.40 0.64
CA GLU A 392 -4.95 22.62 1.67
C GLU A 392 -5.62 22.78 3.04
N GLU A 393 -5.91 24.00 3.47
CA GLU A 393 -6.57 24.28 4.76
C GLU A 393 -7.98 23.69 4.84
N GLN A 394 -8.74 23.72 3.73
CA GLN A 394 -10.06 23.09 3.65
C GLN A 394 -9.96 21.58 3.77
N LEU A 395 -9.07 20.94 3.02
CA LEU A 395 -8.84 19.50 3.07
C LEU A 395 -8.39 19.06 4.46
N HIS A 396 -7.48 19.80 5.09
CA HIS A 396 -7.01 19.49 6.44
C HIS A 396 -8.16 19.50 7.47
N ARG A 397 -9.08 20.48 7.38
CA ARG A 397 -10.28 20.53 8.24
C ARG A 397 -11.21 19.34 7.99
N VAL A 398 -11.43 18.97 6.74
CA VAL A 398 -12.28 17.82 6.37
C VAL A 398 -11.70 16.51 6.87
N VAL A 399 -10.40 16.27 6.64
CA VAL A 399 -9.67 15.07 7.11
C VAL A 399 -9.74 14.97 8.63
N LYS A 400 -9.49 16.07 9.36
CA LYS A 400 -9.56 16.10 10.83
C LYS A 400 -10.96 15.81 11.37
N ALA A 401 -12.00 16.37 10.75
CA ALA A 401 -13.39 16.07 11.12
C ALA A 401 -13.72 14.59 10.86
N PHE A 402 -13.22 14.05 9.74
CA PHE A 402 -13.38 12.65 9.39
C PHE A 402 -12.73 11.71 10.41
N ASP A 403 -11.50 12.01 10.85
CA ASP A 403 -10.79 11.24 11.88
C ASP A 403 -11.53 11.23 13.22
N MET A 404 -12.17 12.35 13.57
CA MET A 404 -13.00 12.43 14.77
C MET A 404 -14.23 11.52 14.66
N ALA A 405 -14.92 11.53 13.51
CA ALA A 405 -16.05 10.63 13.26
C ALA A 405 -15.65 9.15 13.27
N ALA A 406 -14.48 8.82 12.69
CA ALA A 406 -13.95 7.45 12.66
C ALA A 406 -13.76 6.89 14.09
N LYS A 407 -13.21 7.70 14.99
CA LYS A 407 -13.02 7.34 16.41
C LYS A 407 -14.32 7.04 17.13
N VAL A 408 -15.41 7.72 16.76
CA VAL A 408 -16.75 7.49 17.34
C VAL A 408 -17.34 6.20 16.78
N ILE A 409 -17.31 6.01 15.46
CA ILE A 409 -17.88 4.83 14.78
C ILE A 409 -17.22 3.54 15.28
N ASN A 410 -15.89 3.54 15.44
CA ASN A 410 -15.14 2.39 15.93
C ASN A 410 -15.43 2.03 17.40
N ARG A 411 -16.13 2.90 18.16
CA ARG A 411 -16.57 2.62 19.54
C ARG A 411 -18.00 2.10 19.62
N LEU A 412 -18.77 2.12 18.53
CA LEU A 412 -20.14 1.63 18.51
C LEU A 412 -20.17 0.10 18.35
N PRO A 413 -21.05 -0.62 19.07
CA PRO A 413 -21.19 -2.08 18.99
C PRO A 413 -21.99 -2.49 17.73
N ILE A 414 -21.42 -2.22 16.56
CA ILE A 414 -22.01 -2.56 15.26
C ILE A 414 -21.33 -3.82 14.72
N ARG A 415 -22.12 -4.81 14.30
CA ARG A 415 -21.66 -6.09 13.73
C ARG A 415 -22.34 -6.34 12.39
N GLY A 416 -21.60 -6.94 11.46
CA GLY A 416 -22.05 -7.24 10.10
C GLY A 416 -21.80 -6.11 9.11
N GLU A 417 -21.99 -6.41 7.82
CA GLU A 417 -21.77 -5.48 6.72
C GLU A 417 -22.87 -4.42 6.68
N ASN A 418 -22.65 -3.30 7.37
CA ASN A 418 -23.45 -2.09 7.17
C ASN A 418 -22.78 -1.25 6.09
N SER A 419 -23.51 -0.93 5.02
CA SER A 419 -23.04 -0.10 3.89
C SER A 419 -22.41 1.22 4.32
N PHE A 420 -22.74 1.71 5.52
CA PHE A 420 -22.14 2.90 6.11
C PHE A 420 -20.64 2.74 6.41
N THR A 421 -20.21 1.60 6.96
CA THR A 421 -18.81 1.39 7.39
C THR A 421 -17.85 1.25 6.20
N SER A 422 -18.24 0.49 5.19
CA SER A 422 -17.46 0.34 3.95
C SER A 422 -17.39 1.66 3.17
N LYS A 423 -18.51 2.37 3.03
CA LYS A 423 -18.53 3.72 2.42
C LYS A 423 -17.66 4.71 3.19
N PHE A 424 -17.58 4.58 4.51
CA PHE A 424 -16.74 5.44 5.33
C PHE A 424 -15.25 5.14 5.10
N ALA A 425 -14.85 3.86 5.10
CA ALA A 425 -13.46 3.48 4.79
C ALA A 425 -13.05 3.90 3.36
N GLU A 426 -13.93 3.73 2.38
CA GLU A 426 -13.73 4.18 1.00
C GLU A 426 -13.54 5.70 0.93
N ARG A 427 -14.43 6.46 1.58
CA ARG A 427 -14.33 7.93 1.62
C ARG A 427 -13.05 8.42 2.29
N ARG A 428 -12.56 7.72 3.33
CA ARG A 428 -11.27 8.04 3.95
C ARG A 428 -10.13 7.92 2.97
N ARG A 429 -10.06 6.79 2.26
CA ARG A 429 -9.01 6.52 1.27
C ARG A 429 -9.01 7.60 0.20
N ASN A 430 -10.18 7.97 -0.32
CA ASN A 430 -10.28 9.04 -1.32
C ASN A 430 -9.80 10.38 -0.78
N LEU A 431 -10.12 10.73 0.46
CA LEU A 431 -9.63 11.97 1.09
C LEU A 431 -8.11 11.98 1.29
N ASP A 432 -7.53 10.88 1.75
CA ASP A 432 -6.06 10.77 1.92
C ASP A 432 -5.36 10.88 0.56
N GLN A 433 -5.92 10.26 -0.49
CA GLN A 433 -5.42 10.34 -1.86
C GLN A 433 -5.49 11.77 -2.41
N ILE A 434 -6.63 12.44 -2.26
CA ILE A 434 -6.82 13.85 -2.67
C ILE A 434 -5.83 14.77 -1.95
N LYS A 435 -5.68 14.59 -0.63
CA LYS A 435 -4.75 15.40 0.18
C LYS A 435 -3.32 15.25 -0.33
N GLY A 436 -2.87 14.03 -0.58
CA GLY A 436 -1.54 13.77 -1.14
C GLY A 436 -1.33 14.48 -2.48
N TYR A 437 -2.32 14.44 -3.37
CA TYR A 437 -2.24 15.14 -4.66
C TYR A 437 -2.16 16.65 -4.49
N VAL A 438 -3.04 17.25 -3.69
CA VAL A 438 -3.03 18.72 -3.52
C VAL A 438 -1.70 19.21 -2.91
N GLU A 439 -1.15 18.50 -1.92
CA GLU A 439 0.16 18.85 -1.36
C GLU A 439 1.29 18.78 -2.40
N ILE A 440 1.25 17.77 -3.28
CA ILE A 440 2.25 17.58 -4.33
C ILE A 440 2.14 18.68 -5.40
N TYR A 441 0.98 18.81 -6.06
CA TYR A 441 0.85 19.73 -7.19
C TYR A 441 0.72 21.19 -6.77
N GLY A 442 0.31 21.46 -5.52
CA GLY A 442 0.22 22.81 -4.98
C GLY A 442 1.56 23.55 -4.96
N ALA A 443 2.68 22.83 -4.84
CA ALA A 443 4.02 23.39 -4.88
C ALA A 443 4.45 23.77 -6.31
N TYR A 444 4.11 22.94 -7.29
CA TYR A 444 4.43 23.16 -8.71
C TYR A 444 3.51 24.21 -9.37
N GLY A 445 2.25 24.28 -8.95
CA GLY A 445 1.33 25.34 -9.39
C GLY A 445 1.68 26.75 -8.87
N LYS A 446 2.63 26.87 -7.92
CA LYS A 446 3.19 28.15 -7.44
C LYS A 446 4.46 28.56 -8.17
N CYS A 447 5.11 27.65 -8.89
CA CYS A 447 6.37 27.93 -9.59
C CYS A 447 6.06 28.74 -10.85
N GLU A 448 6.54 29.98 -10.91
CA GLU A 448 6.39 30.89 -12.05
C GLU A 448 7.72 31.07 -12.79
N ALA A 449 8.60 30.06 -12.73
CA ALA A 449 9.86 30.06 -13.44
C ALA A 449 9.65 29.75 -14.93
N LEU A 450 10.32 30.50 -15.79
CA LEU A 450 10.30 30.33 -17.25
C LEU A 450 11.64 29.78 -17.72
N TYR A 451 11.71 28.46 -17.93
CA TYR A 451 12.97 27.76 -18.23
C TYR A 451 13.46 28.04 -19.64
N GLY A 452 14.54 28.83 -19.77
CA GLY A 452 15.19 29.12 -21.04
C GLY A 452 15.97 27.91 -21.57
N ILE A 453 15.93 27.69 -22.89
CA ILE A 453 16.51 26.50 -23.55
C ILE A 453 17.46 26.86 -24.72
N ASP A 454 18.05 28.05 -24.69
CA ASP A 454 18.84 28.60 -25.79
C ASP A 454 20.04 27.69 -26.19
N ARG A 455 20.78 27.16 -25.22
CA ARG A 455 21.90 26.21 -25.44
C ARG A 455 21.39 24.87 -25.95
N THR A 456 20.27 24.38 -25.42
CA THR A 456 19.64 23.14 -25.91
C THR A 456 19.17 23.28 -27.35
N LEU A 457 18.57 24.41 -27.74
CA LEU A 457 18.22 24.69 -29.13
C LEU A 457 19.44 24.94 -30.00
N ALA A 458 20.50 25.58 -29.49
CA ALA A 458 21.75 25.73 -30.22
C ALA A 458 22.37 24.37 -30.54
N LEU A 459 22.34 23.41 -29.61
CA LEU A 459 22.75 22.03 -29.84
C LEU A 459 21.87 21.38 -30.91
N TRP A 460 20.54 21.47 -30.80
CA TRP A 460 19.63 20.92 -31.82
C TRP A 460 19.90 21.49 -33.22
N ASN A 461 20.06 22.81 -33.33
CA ASN A 461 20.35 23.50 -34.59
C ASN A 461 21.74 23.13 -35.16
N SER A 462 22.66 22.64 -34.33
CA SER A 462 23.98 22.19 -34.81
C SER A 462 23.98 20.77 -35.37
N LEU A 463 22.92 19.99 -35.12
CA LEU A 463 22.80 18.62 -35.63
C LEU A 463 22.49 18.60 -37.14
N PRO A 464 22.99 17.59 -37.88
CA PRO A 464 22.55 17.33 -39.25
C PRO A 464 21.03 17.10 -39.35
N PRO A 465 20.38 17.40 -40.49
CA PRO A 465 18.94 17.21 -40.66
C PRO A 465 18.45 15.78 -40.38
N GLU A 466 19.25 14.76 -40.72
CA GLU A 466 18.98 13.35 -40.42
C GLU A 466 18.90 13.10 -38.90
N ASP A 467 19.83 13.67 -38.14
CA ASP A 467 19.87 13.54 -36.68
C ASP A 467 18.81 14.41 -36.00
N GLN A 468 18.45 15.56 -36.58
CA GLN A 468 17.31 16.35 -36.09
C GLN A 468 15.99 15.59 -36.23
N ASN A 469 15.84 14.81 -37.31
CA ASN A 469 14.66 13.99 -37.55
C ASN A 469 14.64 12.73 -36.67
N GLU A 470 15.78 12.04 -36.54
CA GLU A 470 15.89 10.88 -35.67
C GLU A 470 15.78 11.32 -34.20
N PHE A 471 16.66 12.20 -33.74
CA PHE A 471 16.76 12.71 -32.37
C PHE A 471 16.08 14.08 -32.23
N GLY A 472 14.78 14.16 -32.52
CA GLY A 472 14.01 15.40 -32.37
C GLY A 472 13.75 15.77 -30.91
N PHE A 473 14.32 16.89 -30.44
CA PHE A 473 14.10 17.43 -29.08
C PHE A 473 13.79 18.95 -29.06
N ASN A 474 13.31 19.50 -30.18
CA ASN A 474 12.77 20.86 -30.22
C ASN A 474 11.29 20.86 -29.76
N PRO A 475 10.95 21.43 -28.60
CA PRO A 475 9.58 21.44 -28.08
C PRO A 475 8.62 22.34 -28.87
N GLY A 476 9.13 23.20 -29.75
CA GLY A 476 8.32 24.06 -30.62
C GLY A 476 7.44 23.32 -31.62
N VAL A 477 7.68 22.02 -31.83
CA VAL A 477 6.88 21.17 -32.73
C VAL A 477 5.63 20.58 -32.07
N ILE A 478 5.50 20.69 -30.74
CA ILE A 478 4.40 20.08 -29.99
C ILE A 478 3.11 20.86 -30.26
N ASP A 479 2.16 20.22 -30.94
CA ASP A 479 0.76 20.66 -30.91
C ASP A 479 0.14 20.18 -29.59
N TRP A 480 -0.05 21.12 -28.66
CA TRP A 480 -0.57 20.80 -27.33
C TRP A 480 -1.95 20.17 -27.35
N HIS A 481 -2.84 20.61 -28.26
CA HIS A 481 -4.18 20.04 -28.34
C HIS A 481 -4.09 18.58 -28.77
N HIS A 482 -3.36 18.31 -29.87
CA HIS A 482 -3.13 16.95 -30.35
C HIS A 482 -2.45 16.07 -29.30
N TYR A 483 -1.39 16.56 -28.66
CA TYR A 483 -0.67 15.83 -27.62
C TYR A 483 -1.60 15.45 -26.46
N ILE A 484 -2.45 16.37 -26.01
CA ILE A 484 -3.35 16.12 -24.89
C ILE A 484 -4.46 15.13 -25.30
N THR A 485 -5.16 15.36 -26.40
CA THR A 485 -6.37 14.61 -26.76
C THR A 485 -6.11 13.27 -27.43
N GLU A 486 -5.08 13.19 -28.28
CA GLU A 486 -4.82 12.00 -29.11
C GLU A 486 -3.69 11.13 -28.56
N VAL A 487 -2.78 11.70 -27.74
CA VAL A 487 -1.57 11.00 -27.29
C VAL A 487 -1.62 10.69 -25.79
N HIS A 488 -1.76 11.71 -24.94
CA HIS A 488 -1.63 11.58 -23.49
C HIS A 488 -2.89 11.02 -22.82
N LEU A 489 -4.05 11.65 -23.00
CA LEU A 489 -5.30 11.24 -22.31
C LEU A 489 -5.77 9.81 -22.63
N PRO A 490 -5.71 9.33 -23.89
CA PRO A 490 -6.05 7.94 -24.19
C PRO A 490 -5.21 6.96 -23.36
N THR A 491 -3.92 7.23 -23.21
CA THR A 491 -3.03 6.40 -22.40
C THR A 491 -3.36 6.50 -20.91
N VAL A 492 -3.64 7.71 -20.40
CA VAL A 492 -4.05 7.92 -19.00
C VAL A 492 -5.27 7.08 -18.65
N VAL A 493 -6.29 7.06 -19.51
CA VAL A 493 -7.52 6.27 -19.29
C VAL A 493 -7.23 4.77 -19.24
N VAL A 494 -6.41 4.27 -20.17
CA VAL A 494 -6.00 2.86 -20.23
C VAL A 494 -5.22 2.45 -18.98
N GLN A 495 -4.19 3.22 -18.62
CA GLN A 495 -3.34 2.95 -17.46
C GLN A 495 -4.11 3.03 -16.14
N ALA A 496 -5.00 4.01 -16.01
CA ALA A 496 -5.86 4.18 -14.85
C ALA A 496 -7.00 3.15 -14.77
N ARG A 497 -7.22 2.38 -15.85
CA ARG A 497 -8.33 1.43 -16.01
C ARG A 497 -9.68 2.09 -15.73
N VAL A 498 -9.82 3.32 -16.18
CA VAL A 498 -11.03 4.11 -16.02
C VAL A 498 -12.06 3.64 -17.05
N LYS A 499 -13.30 3.48 -16.62
CA LYS A 499 -14.37 3.06 -17.52
C LYS A 499 -14.84 4.25 -18.33
N THR A 500 -14.68 4.18 -19.64
CA THR A 500 -15.23 5.16 -20.60
C THR A 500 -16.39 4.61 -21.42
N THR A 501 -16.82 3.37 -21.12
CA THR A 501 -18.02 2.77 -21.71
C THR A 501 -19.01 2.34 -20.61
N PRO A 502 -20.33 2.37 -20.89
CA PRO A 502 -21.37 2.03 -19.93
C PRO A 502 -21.50 0.51 -19.65
N GLU A 503 -20.55 -0.31 -20.09
CA GLU A 503 -20.66 -1.77 -20.00
C GLU A 503 -20.80 -2.25 -18.55
N LYS A 504 -21.90 -2.95 -18.30
CA LYS A 504 -22.09 -3.75 -17.08
C LYS A 504 -21.07 -4.88 -17.10
N ARG A 505 -20.34 -5.07 -16.00
CA ARG A 505 -19.45 -6.23 -15.82
C ARG A 505 -20.20 -7.52 -16.16
N SER A 506 -19.78 -8.20 -17.23
CA SER A 506 -20.12 -9.59 -17.50
C SER A 506 -19.03 -10.47 -16.88
N GLY A 507 -19.27 -10.92 -15.65
CA GLY A 507 -18.34 -11.81 -14.95
C GLY A 507 -18.56 -11.84 -13.44
N PRO A 508 -18.04 -12.87 -12.76
CA PRO A 508 -18.19 -13.00 -11.32
C PRO A 508 -17.55 -11.80 -10.61
N SER A 509 -18.27 -11.23 -9.64
CA SER A 509 -17.75 -10.14 -8.82
C SER A 509 -16.48 -10.59 -8.08
N ARG A 510 -15.70 -9.64 -7.54
CA ARG A 510 -14.57 -10.00 -6.66
C ARG A 510 -15.02 -10.92 -5.52
N SER A 511 -16.18 -10.62 -4.93
CA SER A 511 -16.77 -11.43 -3.87
C SER A 511 -17.08 -12.85 -4.37
N ASP A 512 -17.63 -12.99 -5.58
CA ASP A 512 -17.93 -14.31 -6.16
C ASP A 512 -16.67 -15.13 -6.44
N ARG A 513 -15.61 -14.50 -6.96
CA ARG A 513 -14.31 -15.14 -7.16
C ARG A 513 -13.68 -15.61 -5.85
N LEU A 514 -13.73 -14.77 -4.82
CA LEU A 514 -13.24 -15.14 -3.49
C LEU A 514 -14.09 -16.26 -2.86
N ARG A 515 -15.42 -16.24 -3.04
CA ARG A 515 -16.32 -17.32 -2.60
C ARG A 515 -16.06 -18.65 -3.30
N ALA A 516 -15.72 -18.62 -4.59
CA ALA A 516 -15.34 -19.81 -5.33
C ALA A 516 -13.99 -20.35 -4.80
N ALA A 517 -13.01 -19.47 -4.59
CA ALA A 517 -11.67 -19.86 -4.13
C ALA A 517 -11.66 -20.56 -2.75
N VAL A 518 -12.55 -20.19 -1.83
CA VAL A 518 -12.65 -20.83 -0.51
C VAL A 518 -13.24 -22.24 -0.56
N LEU A 519 -14.01 -22.58 -1.60
CA LEU A 519 -14.60 -23.92 -1.79
C LEU A 519 -13.88 -24.74 -2.88
N ASP A 520 -12.76 -24.23 -3.37
CA ASP A 520 -11.93 -24.91 -4.36
C ASP A 520 -11.42 -26.24 -3.80
N SER A 521 -11.48 -27.32 -4.59
CA SER A 521 -11.09 -28.67 -4.14
C SER A 521 -9.59 -28.80 -3.80
N GLY A 522 -8.77 -27.80 -4.15
CA GLY A 522 -7.37 -27.73 -3.74
C GLY A 522 -7.18 -27.24 -2.29
N ARG A 523 -8.22 -26.75 -1.60
CA ARG A 523 -8.13 -26.44 -0.16
C ARG A 523 -8.03 -27.74 0.64
N GLN A 524 -7.33 -27.69 1.77
CA GLN A 524 -7.06 -28.90 2.56
C GLN A 524 -7.89 -28.96 3.84
N PHE A 525 -8.13 -27.82 4.48
CA PHE A 525 -8.98 -27.74 5.67
C PHE A 525 -9.74 -26.42 5.76
N ALA A 526 -10.77 -26.42 6.61
CA ALA A 526 -11.51 -25.23 6.99
C ALA A 526 -11.72 -25.15 8.50
N ALA A 527 -11.17 -24.09 9.09
CA ALA A 527 -11.28 -23.76 10.50
C ALA A 527 -12.42 -22.76 10.74
N PHE A 528 -13.25 -23.05 11.74
CA PHE A 528 -14.38 -22.21 12.11
C PHE A 528 -14.28 -21.80 13.56
N ASP A 529 -14.37 -20.50 13.83
CA ASP A 529 -14.81 -20.03 15.13
C ASP A 529 -16.30 -20.36 15.37
N LEU A 530 -16.71 -20.44 16.63
CA LEU A 530 -18.08 -20.76 17.01
C LEU A 530 -18.92 -19.51 17.29
N GLU A 531 -18.50 -18.71 18.27
CA GLU A 531 -19.27 -17.60 18.80
C GLU A 531 -19.35 -16.39 17.87
N ASN A 532 -20.54 -16.06 17.42
CA ASN A 532 -20.88 -15.03 16.42
C ASN A 532 -20.41 -15.32 14.99
N THR A 533 -19.62 -16.37 14.80
CA THR A 533 -19.30 -16.94 13.49
C THR A 533 -20.34 -17.97 13.05
N LEU A 534 -20.54 -19.05 13.82
CA LEU A 534 -21.51 -20.12 13.51
C LEU A 534 -22.80 -20.00 14.32
N ILE A 535 -22.74 -19.44 15.52
CA ILE A 535 -23.90 -19.23 16.39
C ILE A 535 -23.92 -17.80 16.94
N ALA A 536 -25.08 -17.16 17.00
CA ALA A 536 -25.23 -15.84 17.59
C ALA A 536 -25.36 -15.91 19.12
N SER A 537 -24.30 -16.38 19.78
CA SER A 537 -24.23 -16.65 21.20
C SER A 537 -22.83 -16.33 21.75
N ASN A 538 -22.63 -16.54 23.06
CA ASN A 538 -21.34 -16.42 23.73
C ASN A 538 -21.22 -17.45 24.87
N VAL A 539 -20.01 -17.65 25.39
CA VAL A 539 -19.72 -18.60 26.48
C VAL A 539 -20.53 -18.37 27.76
N VAL A 540 -20.95 -17.12 28.04
CA VAL A 540 -21.76 -16.80 29.23
C VAL A 540 -23.17 -17.35 29.09
N GLU A 541 -23.75 -17.31 27.89
CA GLU A 541 -25.07 -17.87 27.63
C GLU A 541 -25.08 -19.40 27.73
N SER A 542 -24.08 -20.08 27.17
CA SER A 542 -23.96 -21.55 27.29
C SER A 542 -23.82 -21.97 28.76
N TYR A 543 -22.99 -21.25 29.54
CA TYR A 543 -22.89 -21.47 30.98
C TYR A 543 -24.21 -21.21 31.71
N ALA A 544 -24.88 -20.09 31.42
CA ALA A 544 -26.15 -19.76 32.05
C ALA A 544 -27.22 -20.83 31.78
N TRP A 545 -27.24 -21.40 30.57
CA TRP A 545 -28.16 -22.48 30.23
C TRP A 545 -27.87 -23.73 31.07
N LEU A 546 -26.60 -24.18 31.11
CA LEU A 546 -26.18 -25.36 31.87
C LEU A 546 -26.40 -25.18 33.38
N ALA A 547 -25.98 -24.04 33.93
CA ALA A 547 -26.07 -23.75 35.36
C ALA A 547 -27.50 -23.63 35.88
N THR A 548 -28.47 -23.27 35.02
CA THR A 548 -29.86 -22.99 35.44
C THR A 548 -30.84 -24.12 35.17
N ARG A 549 -30.43 -25.12 34.40
CA ARG A 549 -31.27 -26.25 33.97
C ARG A 549 -31.94 -27.00 35.13
N HIS A 550 -31.17 -27.27 36.18
CA HIS A 550 -31.63 -28.01 37.36
C HIS A 550 -32.02 -27.11 38.55
N LEU A 551 -32.08 -25.80 38.34
CA LEU A 551 -32.43 -24.85 39.42
C LEU A 551 -33.95 -24.66 39.55
N GLY A 552 -34.42 -24.58 40.80
CA GLY A 552 -35.77 -24.12 41.13
C GLY A 552 -35.98 -22.65 40.75
N THR A 553 -37.24 -22.22 40.64
CA THR A 553 -37.60 -20.88 40.11
C THR A 553 -36.95 -19.74 40.88
N ARG A 554 -36.93 -19.82 42.22
CA ARG A 554 -36.29 -18.82 43.09
C ARG A 554 -34.78 -18.72 42.86
N LYS A 555 -34.08 -19.86 42.80
CA LYS A 555 -32.63 -19.92 42.56
C LYS A 555 -32.26 -19.46 41.14
N ARG A 556 -33.14 -19.66 40.16
CA ARG A 556 -32.97 -19.12 38.79
C ARG A 556 -33.01 -17.59 38.77
N ILE A 557 -33.95 -16.97 39.47
CA ILE A 557 -34.04 -15.51 39.58
C ILE A 557 -32.78 -14.94 40.25
N GLU A 558 -32.36 -15.56 41.36
CA GLU A 558 -31.14 -15.19 42.07
C GLU A 558 -29.89 -15.30 41.18
N PHE A 559 -29.74 -16.41 40.44
CA PHE A 559 -28.66 -16.62 39.49
C PHE A 559 -28.64 -15.54 38.40
N THR A 560 -29.80 -15.20 37.84
CA THR A 560 -29.93 -14.18 36.79
C THR A 560 -29.54 -12.80 37.31
N LEU A 561 -30.05 -12.39 38.47
CA LEU A 561 -29.72 -11.09 39.07
C LEU A 561 -28.22 -10.98 39.38
N ARG A 562 -27.63 -12.03 39.96
CA ARG A 562 -26.19 -12.08 40.21
C ARG A 562 -25.37 -11.97 38.93
N THR A 563 -25.71 -12.78 37.91
CA THR A 563 -25.00 -12.78 36.63
C THR A 563 -25.08 -11.41 35.96
N LEU A 564 -26.27 -10.78 35.94
CA LEU A 564 -26.45 -9.43 35.41
C LEU A 564 -25.59 -8.38 36.14
N SER A 565 -25.46 -8.49 37.47
CA SER A 565 -24.62 -7.59 38.27
C SER A 565 -23.12 -7.75 37.97
N GLU A 566 -22.67 -8.96 37.61
CA GLU A 566 -21.28 -9.26 37.29
C GLU A 566 -20.91 -8.94 35.83
N THR A 567 -21.90 -8.87 34.91
CA THR A 567 -21.70 -8.66 33.47
C THR A 567 -20.77 -7.48 33.12
N PRO A 568 -20.88 -6.27 33.73
CA PRO A 568 -19.98 -5.17 33.40
C PRO A 568 -18.51 -5.43 33.82
N GLY A 569 -18.30 -6.25 34.85
CA GLY A 569 -16.97 -6.67 35.29
C GLY A 569 -16.38 -7.73 34.36
N LEU A 570 -17.20 -8.70 33.95
CA LEU A 570 -16.83 -9.73 32.98
C LEU A 570 -16.44 -9.11 31.63
N TRP A 571 -17.24 -8.18 31.11
CA TRP A 571 -16.97 -7.48 29.86
C TRP A 571 -15.66 -6.67 29.89
N ARG A 572 -15.37 -5.99 31.01
CA ARG A 572 -14.11 -5.25 31.18
C ARG A 572 -12.88 -6.15 31.18
N ARG A 573 -12.98 -7.34 31.78
CA ARG A 573 -11.91 -8.35 31.77
C ARG A 573 -11.70 -8.92 30.38
N ASP A 574 -12.79 -9.31 29.73
CA ASP A 574 -12.79 -9.87 28.38
C ASP A 574 -12.09 -8.95 27.37
N LYS A 575 -12.42 -7.65 27.41
CA LYS A 575 -11.79 -6.63 26.56
C LYS A 575 -10.30 -6.40 26.85
N ARG A 576 -9.85 -6.68 28.08
CA ARG A 576 -8.45 -6.50 28.49
C ARG A 576 -7.61 -7.72 28.13
N ASP A 577 -8.12 -8.90 28.46
CA ASP A 577 -7.48 -10.19 28.23
C ASP A 577 -8.55 -11.30 28.23
N ARG A 578 -8.79 -11.89 27.05
CA ARG A 578 -9.76 -12.97 26.85
C ARG A 578 -9.35 -14.24 27.60
N THR A 579 -8.06 -14.55 27.67
CA THR A 579 -7.52 -15.73 28.36
C THR A 579 -7.80 -15.64 29.86
N ASP A 580 -7.48 -14.50 30.47
CA ASP A 580 -7.74 -14.25 31.89
C ASP A 580 -9.24 -14.27 32.20
N PHE A 581 -10.06 -13.71 31.31
CA PHE A 581 -11.51 -13.78 31.42
C PHE A 581 -11.98 -15.24 31.46
N LEU A 582 -11.57 -16.10 30.52
CA LEU A 582 -12.01 -17.50 30.49
C LEU A 582 -11.52 -18.28 31.71
N ARG A 583 -10.27 -18.08 32.16
CA ARG A 583 -9.74 -18.71 33.38
C ARG A 583 -10.58 -18.35 34.61
N TYR A 584 -10.88 -17.06 34.78
CA TYR A 584 -11.75 -16.62 35.88
C TYR A 584 -13.20 -17.10 35.71
N PHE A 585 -13.70 -17.12 34.47
CA PHE A 585 -15.08 -17.48 34.19
C PHE A 585 -15.34 -18.95 34.50
N TYR A 586 -14.46 -19.84 34.05
CA TYR A 586 -14.61 -21.29 34.15
C TYR A 586 -14.35 -21.89 35.53
N GLN A 587 -13.76 -21.13 36.47
CA GLN A 587 -13.73 -21.50 37.89
C GLN A 587 -15.14 -21.79 38.46
N ARG A 588 -16.18 -21.22 37.85
CA ARG A 588 -17.59 -21.46 38.23
C ARG A 588 -18.06 -22.91 38.07
N TYR A 589 -17.35 -23.72 37.28
CA TYR A 589 -17.64 -25.14 37.10
C TYR A 589 -17.05 -26.03 38.21
N ARG A 590 -16.35 -25.47 39.20
CA ARG A 590 -15.75 -26.22 40.30
C ARG A 590 -16.78 -27.10 41.01
N GLY A 591 -16.50 -28.41 41.05
CA GLY A 591 -17.34 -29.43 41.67
C GLY A 591 -18.54 -29.89 40.83
N ALA A 592 -18.70 -29.38 39.61
CA ALA A 592 -19.80 -29.79 38.73
C ALA A 592 -19.61 -31.25 38.27
N PRO A 593 -20.65 -32.11 38.35
CA PRO A 593 -20.59 -33.50 37.92
C PRO A 593 -20.51 -33.62 36.39
N LEU A 594 -19.46 -34.26 35.88
CA LEU A 594 -19.16 -34.34 34.44
C LEU A 594 -20.26 -35.04 33.66
N GLY A 595 -20.68 -36.24 34.09
CA GLY A 595 -21.70 -37.01 33.36
C GLY A 595 -23.06 -36.30 33.27
N GLN A 596 -23.38 -35.44 34.24
CA GLN A 596 -24.58 -34.61 34.17
C GLN A 596 -24.42 -33.50 33.12
N LEU A 597 -23.28 -32.82 33.09
CA LEU A 597 -23.00 -31.78 32.09
C LEU A 597 -23.00 -32.33 30.67
N GLU A 598 -22.46 -33.54 30.45
CA GLU A 598 -22.48 -34.22 29.16
C GLU A 598 -23.92 -34.52 28.69
N ALA A 599 -24.77 -35.05 29.58
CA ALA A 599 -26.18 -35.28 29.28
C ALA A 599 -26.94 -33.98 29.00
N ASP A 600 -26.70 -32.94 29.80
CA ASP A 600 -27.34 -31.64 29.64
C ASP A 600 -26.88 -30.93 28.34
N ALA A 601 -25.60 -31.07 27.95
CA ALA A 601 -25.06 -30.48 26.73
C ALA A 601 -25.71 -31.06 25.47
N ALA A 602 -26.04 -32.36 25.45
CA ALA A 602 -26.76 -32.98 24.34
C ALA A 602 -28.12 -32.32 24.08
N GLU A 603 -28.85 -31.94 25.14
CA GLU A 603 -30.11 -31.20 25.00
C GLU A 603 -29.89 -29.72 24.65
N MET A 604 -28.84 -29.09 25.19
CA MET A 604 -28.44 -27.70 24.88
C MET A 604 -28.23 -27.49 23.38
N LEU A 605 -27.74 -28.51 22.67
CA LEU A 605 -27.59 -28.46 21.21
C LEU A 605 -28.91 -28.03 20.54
N SER A 606 -30.00 -28.70 20.88
CA SER A 606 -31.31 -28.46 20.27
C SER A 606 -32.01 -27.21 20.82
N GLU A 607 -31.85 -26.92 22.11
CA GLU A 607 -32.59 -25.86 22.80
C GLU A 607 -31.89 -24.49 22.78
N LEU A 608 -30.60 -24.44 22.47
CA LEU A 608 -29.82 -23.19 22.45
C LEU A 608 -28.98 -23.06 21.18
N ILE A 609 -28.08 -24.01 20.92
CA ILE A 609 -27.06 -23.88 19.87
C ILE A 609 -27.70 -23.80 18.49
N LEU A 610 -28.59 -24.75 18.15
CA LEU A 610 -29.27 -24.77 16.85
C LEU A 610 -30.23 -23.58 16.67
N ILE A 611 -30.94 -23.17 17.73
CA ILE A 611 -31.82 -21.99 17.70
C ILE A 611 -31.04 -20.71 17.39
N LYS A 612 -29.83 -20.59 17.95
CA LYS A 612 -28.97 -19.42 17.75
C LYS A 612 -28.03 -19.56 16.56
N SER A 613 -28.01 -20.71 15.87
CA SER A 613 -27.12 -20.95 14.74
C SER A 613 -27.43 -20.06 13.54
N PHE A 614 -26.39 -19.78 12.76
CA PHE A 614 -26.52 -19.19 11.44
C PHE A 614 -26.62 -20.32 10.41
N PRO A 615 -27.80 -20.54 9.76
CA PRO A 615 -27.97 -21.65 8.83
C PRO A 615 -27.00 -21.62 7.66
N ALA A 616 -26.63 -20.43 7.19
CA ALA A 616 -25.62 -20.27 6.14
C ALA A 616 -24.24 -20.76 6.57
N GLY A 617 -23.85 -20.53 7.83
CA GLY A 617 -22.61 -21.06 8.39
C GLY A 617 -22.60 -22.58 8.50
N LEU A 618 -23.68 -23.20 8.99
CA LEU A 618 -23.78 -24.66 9.04
C LEU A 618 -23.77 -25.29 7.63
N ARG A 619 -24.41 -24.64 6.64
CA ARG A 619 -24.31 -25.06 5.23
C ARG A 619 -22.88 -24.92 4.70
N ARG A 620 -22.17 -23.84 5.08
CA ARG A 620 -20.76 -23.65 4.70
C ARG A 620 -19.89 -24.79 5.21
N VAL A 621 -19.99 -25.15 6.49
CA VAL A 621 -19.25 -26.30 7.07
C VAL A 621 -19.51 -27.58 6.24
N ARG A 622 -20.79 -27.88 5.94
CA ARG A 622 -21.15 -29.04 5.11
C ARG A 622 -20.59 -28.97 3.68
N ALA A 623 -20.54 -27.77 3.09
CA ALA A 623 -19.97 -27.56 1.76
C ALA A 623 -18.46 -27.85 1.74
N HIS A 624 -17.70 -27.45 2.77
CA HIS A 624 -16.29 -27.81 2.90
C HIS A 624 -16.10 -29.33 3.00
N ARG A 625 -16.91 -30.01 3.81
CA ARG A 625 -16.87 -31.48 3.91
C ARG A 625 -17.17 -32.15 2.57
N ALA A 626 -18.19 -31.66 1.87
CA ALA A 626 -18.57 -32.18 0.55
C ALA A 626 -17.48 -31.95 -0.51
N ALA A 627 -16.68 -30.88 -0.37
CA ALA A 627 -15.52 -30.59 -1.20
C ALA A 627 -14.26 -31.40 -0.80
N GLY A 628 -14.32 -32.20 0.26
CA GLY A 628 -13.20 -33.03 0.73
C GLY A 628 -12.26 -32.34 1.73
N HIS A 629 -12.59 -31.12 2.17
CA HIS A 629 -11.78 -30.40 3.15
C HIS A 629 -12.02 -30.95 4.56
N GLN A 630 -10.95 -31.11 5.35
CA GLN A 630 -11.10 -31.44 6.77
C GLN A 630 -11.69 -30.24 7.52
N THR A 631 -12.73 -30.45 8.33
CA THR A 631 -13.37 -29.37 9.10
C THR A 631 -12.94 -29.37 10.55
N VAL A 632 -12.44 -28.23 11.04
CA VAL A 632 -12.03 -28.04 12.43
C VAL A 632 -12.84 -26.92 13.08
N LEU A 633 -13.37 -27.18 14.27
CA LEU A 633 -13.99 -26.18 15.13
C LEU A 633 -12.98 -25.69 16.15
N ILE A 634 -12.83 -24.37 16.31
CA ILE A 634 -11.92 -23.79 17.30
C ILE A 634 -12.64 -22.74 18.13
N THR A 635 -12.75 -22.94 19.44
CA THR A 635 -13.63 -22.10 20.28
C THR A 635 -13.14 -22.00 21.71
N GLY A 636 -13.37 -20.82 22.31
CA GLY A 636 -13.15 -20.63 23.75
C GLY A 636 -14.20 -21.28 24.63
N ALA A 637 -15.27 -21.86 24.07
CA ALA A 637 -16.25 -22.66 24.79
C ALA A 637 -15.64 -23.95 25.37
N LEU A 638 -16.27 -24.50 26.41
CA LEU A 638 -15.84 -25.76 27.00
C LEU A 638 -16.08 -26.93 26.04
N ASP A 639 -15.13 -27.86 26.02
CA ASP A 639 -15.19 -29.15 25.33
C ASP A 639 -16.56 -29.86 25.50
N VAL A 640 -17.03 -30.02 26.74
CA VAL A 640 -18.32 -30.65 27.05
C VAL A 640 -19.50 -29.91 26.41
N ALA A 641 -19.44 -28.58 26.32
CA ALA A 641 -20.52 -27.77 25.76
C ALA A 641 -20.63 -27.88 24.23
N VAL A 642 -19.51 -28.19 23.55
CA VAL A 642 -19.43 -28.22 22.09
C VAL A 642 -19.31 -29.63 21.51
N GLU A 643 -19.06 -30.64 22.34
CA GLU A 643 -19.01 -32.05 21.92
C GLU A 643 -20.23 -32.48 21.06
N PRO A 644 -21.47 -32.04 21.33
CA PRO A 644 -22.61 -32.38 20.47
C PRO A 644 -22.48 -31.90 19.01
N LEU A 645 -21.56 -30.97 18.70
CA LEU A 645 -21.26 -30.51 17.34
C LEU A 645 -20.26 -31.42 16.59
N ARG A 646 -19.66 -32.43 17.25
CA ARG A 646 -18.71 -33.39 16.66
C ARG A 646 -19.16 -33.95 15.29
N PRO A 647 -20.44 -34.29 15.03
CA PRO A 647 -20.84 -34.78 13.72
C PRO A 647 -20.63 -33.82 12.54
N LEU A 648 -20.38 -32.53 12.79
CA LEU A 648 -20.10 -31.51 11.77
C LEU A 648 -18.60 -31.26 11.55
N PHE A 649 -17.73 -31.75 12.44
CA PHE A 649 -16.31 -31.43 12.47
C PHE A 649 -15.46 -32.68 12.65
N ASP A 650 -14.42 -32.81 11.82
CA ASP A 650 -13.43 -33.89 11.96
C ASP A 650 -12.59 -33.68 13.23
N HIS A 651 -12.39 -32.43 13.64
CA HIS A 651 -11.68 -32.09 14.87
C HIS A 651 -12.30 -30.90 15.62
N ILE A 652 -12.20 -30.91 16.96
CA ILE A 652 -12.67 -29.82 17.82
C ILE A 652 -11.54 -29.44 18.78
N ILE A 653 -11.14 -28.17 18.71
CA ILE A 653 -10.18 -27.53 19.61
C ILE A 653 -10.97 -26.60 20.53
N ALA A 654 -11.14 -27.00 21.79
CA ALA A 654 -11.98 -26.31 22.76
C ALA A 654 -11.25 -26.09 24.10
N ALA A 655 -11.77 -25.19 24.92
CA ALA A 655 -11.29 -25.01 26.29
C ALA A 655 -11.61 -26.26 27.13
N SER A 656 -10.65 -26.72 27.95
CA SER A 656 -10.82 -27.92 28.78
C SER A 656 -10.48 -27.63 30.24
N ILE A 657 -11.25 -28.20 31.17
CA ILE A 657 -11.04 -28.11 32.62
C ILE A 657 -10.55 -29.47 33.13
N ASP A 658 -9.61 -29.46 34.07
CA ASP A 658 -9.10 -30.66 34.72
C ASP A 658 -10.22 -31.42 35.47
N ARG A 659 -10.09 -32.75 35.51
CA ARG A 659 -11.16 -33.68 35.90
C ARG A 659 -10.67 -34.55 37.05
N LYS A 660 -11.40 -34.56 38.17
CA LYS A 660 -11.10 -35.38 39.35
C LYS A 660 -12.36 -35.98 39.96
N ASP A 661 -12.36 -37.29 40.22
CA ASP A 661 -13.47 -38.03 40.82
C ASP A 661 -14.83 -37.82 40.12
N GLY A 662 -14.81 -37.77 38.77
CA GLY A 662 -16.01 -37.53 37.94
C GLY A 662 -16.57 -36.10 38.01
N LYS A 663 -15.79 -35.14 38.56
CA LYS A 663 -16.16 -33.73 38.69
C LYS A 663 -15.09 -32.83 38.06
N LEU A 664 -15.51 -31.62 37.67
CA LEU A 664 -14.61 -30.59 37.17
C LEU A 664 -13.92 -29.87 38.35
N THR A 665 -12.61 -29.65 38.29
CA THR A 665 -11.83 -28.97 39.35
C THR A 665 -12.02 -27.45 39.33
N GLY A 666 -12.41 -26.91 38.17
CA GLY A 666 -12.46 -25.47 37.89
C GLY A 666 -11.10 -24.87 37.53
N GLU A 667 -10.07 -25.71 37.38
CA GLU A 667 -8.74 -25.32 36.89
C GLU A 667 -8.60 -25.78 35.43
N MET A 668 -8.16 -24.88 34.56
CA MET A 668 -8.00 -25.19 33.14
C MET A 668 -6.86 -26.18 32.94
N LEU A 669 -7.07 -27.21 32.10
CA LEU A 669 -6.03 -28.18 31.76
C LEU A 669 -4.88 -27.51 30.98
N ASP A 670 -5.26 -26.68 30.01
CA ASP A 670 -4.35 -25.96 29.13
C ASP A 670 -4.70 -24.47 29.04
N VAL A 671 -3.87 -23.71 28.32
CA VAL A 671 -4.23 -22.33 27.93
C VAL A 671 -5.43 -22.40 26.97
N PRO A 672 -6.55 -21.70 27.24
CA PRO A 672 -7.71 -21.74 26.36
C PRO A 672 -7.37 -21.25 24.94
N PRO A 673 -8.04 -21.79 23.89
CA PRO A 673 -7.77 -21.47 22.49
C PRO A 673 -8.31 -20.08 22.10
N THR A 674 -7.61 -19.04 22.54
CA THR A 674 -7.96 -17.63 22.31
C THR A 674 -6.80 -16.88 21.67
N GLY A 675 -7.09 -15.93 20.77
CA GLY A 675 -6.08 -15.07 20.17
C GLY A 675 -4.98 -15.84 19.44
N GLU A 676 -3.72 -15.61 19.79
CA GLU A 676 -2.56 -16.28 19.21
C GLU A 676 -2.52 -17.79 19.46
N VAL A 677 -2.99 -18.25 20.63
CA VAL A 677 -3.03 -19.68 20.98
C VAL A 677 -3.95 -20.44 20.03
N ARG A 678 -5.06 -19.81 19.63
CA ARG A 678 -6.00 -20.37 18.64
C ARG A 678 -5.31 -20.61 17.30
N ALA A 679 -4.56 -19.63 16.81
CA ALA A 679 -3.80 -19.76 15.55
C ALA A 679 -2.73 -20.84 15.66
N GLN A 680 -1.99 -20.89 16.76
CA GLN A 680 -0.95 -21.90 16.97
C GLN A 680 -1.53 -23.32 17.01
N LEU A 681 -2.61 -23.53 17.75
CA LEU A 681 -3.26 -24.84 17.85
C LEU A 681 -3.81 -25.29 16.49
N MET A 682 -4.39 -24.38 15.71
CA MET A 682 -4.84 -24.67 14.34
C MET A 682 -3.68 -25.08 13.44
N VAL A 683 -2.58 -24.33 13.46
CA VAL A 683 -1.40 -24.60 12.61
C VAL A 683 -0.71 -25.89 13.02
N ASN A 684 -0.54 -26.14 14.32
CA ASN A 684 0.02 -27.40 14.83
C ASN A 684 -0.83 -28.58 14.38
N TRP A 685 -2.14 -28.50 14.58
CA TRP A 685 -3.07 -29.54 14.14
C TRP A 685 -2.98 -29.78 12.62
N ALA A 686 -2.93 -28.71 11.81
CA ALA A 686 -2.79 -28.84 10.36
C ALA A 686 -1.49 -29.57 9.99
N ILE A 687 -0.35 -29.15 10.55
CA ILE A 687 0.98 -29.74 10.27
C ILE A 687 1.03 -31.20 10.72
N GLU A 688 0.52 -31.52 11.92
CA GLU A 688 0.46 -32.89 12.46
C GLU A 688 -0.37 -33.82 11.57
N ASN A 689 -1.35 -33.29 10.83
CA ASN A 689 -2.18 -34.04 9.90
C ASN A 689 -1.69 -33.95 8.43
N GLY A 690 -0.48 -33.43 8.20
CA GLY A 690 0.11 -33.31 6.86
C GLY A 690 -0.57 -32.28 5.97
N LEU A 691 -1.23 -31.28 6.56
CA LEU A 691 -1.96 -30.21 5.87
C LEU A 691 -1.12 -28.92 5.87
N ASP A 692 -1.14 -28.21 4.75
CA ASP A 692 -0.50 -26.92 4.52
C ASP A 692 -1.45 -25.77 4.93
N PRO A 693 -1.09 -24.96 5.95
CA PRO A 693 -1.84 -23.75 6.31
C PRO A 693 -2.12 -22.79 5.14
N ALA A 694 -1.22 -22.71 4.15
CA ALA A 694 -1.44 -21.87 2.97
C ALA A 694 -2.61 -22.36 2.09
N GLN A 695 -3.01 -23.63 2.19
CA GLN A 695 -4.23 -24.17 1.57
C GLN A 695 -5.42 -24.24 2.53
N GLY A 696 -5.29 -23.68 3.73
CA GLY A 696 -6.36 -23.60 4.73
C GLY A 696 -7.33 -22.44 4.49
N VAL A 697 -8.54 -22.59 5.03
CA VAL A 697 -9.58 -21.56 5.08
C VAL A 697 -9.94 -21.30 6.55
N ALA A 698 -10.09 -20.04 6.97
CA ALA A 698 -10.45 -19.71 8.35
C ALA A 698 -11.61 -18.71 8.40
N TYR A 699 -12.61 -18.98 9.25
CA TYR A 699 -13.81 -18.18 9.42
C TYR A 699 -13.88 -17.61 10.84
N ALA A 700 -13.99 -16.28 10.98
CA ALA A 700 -14.15 -15.62 12.28
C ALA A 700 -14.86 -14.24 12.19
N ASP A 701 -15.41 -13.76 13.30
CA ASP A 701 -16.11 -12.47 13.40
C ASP A 701 -15.29 -11.34 14.06
N SER A 702 -14.24 -11.67 14.81
CA SER A 702 -13.55 -10.72 15.67
C SER A 702 -12.10 -10.46 15.27
N ALA A 703 -11.62 -9.24 15.53
CA ALA A 703 -10.20 -8.91 15.40
C ALA A 703 -9.32 -9.65 16.42
N SER A 704 -9.88 -10.27 17.47
CA SER A 704 -9.12 -11.19 18.32
C SER A 704 -8.64 -12.42 17.57
N ASP A 705 -9.32 -12.81 16.50
CA ASP A 705 -8.98 -13.99 15.68
C ASP A 705 -8.08 -13.64 14.51
N LEU A 706 -7.57 -12.42 14.49
CA LEU A 706 -6.69 -11.95 13.44
C LEU A 706 -5.45 -12.84 13.24
N PRO A 707 -4.78 -13.35 14.30
CA PRO A 707 -3.71 -14.32 14.12
C PRO A 707 -4.13 -15.59 13.37
N MET A 708 -5.35 -16.09 13.62
CA MET A 708 -5.86 -17.30 12.95
C MET A 708 -6.17 -17.02 11.49
N LEU A 709 -6.78 -15.87 11.20
CA LEU A 709 -7.06 -15.43 9.83
C LEU A 709 -5.76 -15.18 9.02
N GLU A 710 -4.71 -14.65 9.65
CA GLU A 710 -3.40 -14.46 8.98
C GLU A 710 -2.61 -15.74 8.76
N ALA A 711 -2.87 -16.78 9.55
CA ALA A 711 -2.15 -18.04 9.45
C ALA A 711 -2.58 -18.91 8.25
N VAL A 712 -3.66 -18.54 7.55
CA VAL A 712 -4.19 -19.29 6.40
C VAL A 712 -4.09 -18.52 5.09
N GLY A 713 -4.09 -19.23 3.97
CA GLY A 713 -4.14 -18.60 2.64
C GLY A 713 -5.49 -17.94 2.30
N TYR A 714 -6.58 -18.40 2.92
CA TYR A 714 -7.95 -18.00 2.56
C TYR A 714 -8.78 -17.57 3.79
N PRO A 715 -8.51 -16.39 4.35
CA PRO A 715 -9.29 -15.84 5.46
C PRO A 715 -10.67 -15.34 5.03
N VAL A 716 -11.66 -15.56 5.89
CA VAL A 716 -13.04 -15.11 5.72
C VAL A 716 -13.55 -14.43 6.98
N ALA A 717 -13.86 -13.14 6.87
CA ALA A 717 -14.50 -12.36 7.93
C ALA A 717 -16.02 -12.58 7.86
N VAL A 718 -16.61 -13.19 8.89
CA VAL A 718 -18.03 -13.55 8.92
C VAL A 718 -18.74 -12.75 9.98
N ASN A 719 -19.86 -12.09 9.63
CA ASN A 719 -20.58 -11.21 10.52
C ASN A 719 -19.67 -10.23 11.30
N PRO A 720 -18.61 -9.69 10.66
CA PRO A 720 -17.48 -9.14 11.40
C PRO A 720 -17.86 -7.91 12.22
N GLU A 721 -17.14 -7.70 13.32
CA GLU A 721 -17.13 -6.41 14.00
C GLU A 721 -16.54 -5.30 13.11
N THR A 722 -16.91 -4.04 13.36
CA THR A 722 -16.44 -2.87 12.57
C THR A 722 -14.92 -2.84 12.35
N ARG A 723 -14.14 -3.26 13.35
CA ARG A 723 -12.68 -3.33 13.25
C ARG A 723 -12.23 -4.37 12.24
N LEU A 724 -12.78 -5.58 12.31
CA LEU A 724 -12.44 -6.65 11.37
C LEU A 724 -12.90 -6.33 9.94
N VAL A 725 -14.03 -5.62 9.76
CA VAL A 725 -14.43 -5.08 8.44
C VAL A 725 -13.31 -4.23 7.84
N THR A 726 -12.81 -3.26 8.61
CA THR A 726 -11.75 -2.35 8.16
C THR A 726 -10.47 -3.11 7.79
N ILE A 727 -10.11 -4.13 8.58
CA ILE A 727 -8.92 -4.96 8.33
C ILE A 727 -9.11 -5.84 7.09
N ALA A 728 -10.26 -6.51 6.96
CA ALA A 728 -10.60 -7.36 5.83
C ALA A 728 -10.58 -6.57 4.52
N GLU A 729 -11.12 -5.34 4.50
CA GLU A 729 -11.08 -4.46 3.32
C GLU A 729 -9.64 -4.06 2.94
N LYS A 730 -8.82 -3.64 3.92
CA LYS A 730 -7.42 -3.29 3.70
C LYS A 730 -6.61 -4.46 3.14
N ARG A 731 -6.88 -5.67 3.62
CA ARG A 731 -6.18 -6.91 3.19
C ARG A 731 -6.82 -7.60 2.01
N GLY A 732 -8.00 -7.13 1.60
CA GLY A 732 -8.72 -7.66 0.47
C GLY A 732 -9.35 -9.04 0.68
N TRP A 733 -9.66 -9.37 1.94
CA TRP A 733 -10.26 -10.62 2.36
C TRP A 733 -11.74 -10.74 1.97
N LEU A 734 -12.27 -11.96 1.99
CA LEU A 734 -13.70 -12.18 1.80
C LEU A 734 -14.45 -11.78 3.08
N THR A 735 -15.48 -10.97 2.93
CA THR A 735 -16.45 -10.69 3.99
C THR A 735 -17.78 -11.35 3.65
N GLU A 736 -18.36 -12.07 4.62
CA GLU A 736 -19.70 -12.65 4.50
C GLU A 736 -20.60 -12.20 5.65
N ASN A 737 -21.90 -12.09 5.36
CA ASN A 737 -22.94 -11.82 6.36
C ASN A 737 -23.94 -12.97 6.34
N TRP A 738 -24.04 -13.69 7.45
CA TRP A 738 -24.91 -14.85 7.61
C TRP A 738 -26.07 -14.47 8.55
N PRO A 739 -27.29 -14.26 8.01
CA PRO A 739 -28.42 -13.82 8.82
C PRO A 739 -28.98 -14.96 9.69
N LYS A 740 -29.66 -14.59 10.78
CA LYS A 740 -30.51 -15.52 11.54
C LYS A 740 -31.78 -15.86 10.74
N THR A 741 -32.33 -17.04 10.96
CA THR A 741 -33.64 -17.42 10.40
C THR A 741 -34.75 -16.53 10.98
N ALA A 742 -35.60 -16.00 10.11
CA ALA A 742 -36.82 -15.30 10.54
C ALA A 742 -37.76 -16.28 11.27
N GLY A 743 -38.32 -15.86 12.40
CA GLY A 743 -39.26 -16.67 13.18
C GLY A 743 -38.64 -17.63 14.21
N ALA A 744 -37.31 -17.65 14.36
CA ALA A 744 -36.67 -18.42 15.43
C ALA A 744 -37.11 -17.91 16.83
N PRO A 745 -37.32 -18.80 17.83
CA PRO A 745 -37.63 -18.41 19.20
C PRO A 745 -36.60 -17.41 19.73
N LYS A 746 -37.07 -16.31 20.34
CA LYS A 746 -36.22 -15.30 21.01
C LYS A 746 -36.38 -15.42 22.53
N PRO A 747 -35.77 -16.43 23.17
CA PRO A 747 -35.83 -16.53 24.62
C PRO A 747 -35.23 -15.26 25.25
N LEU A 748 -35.98 -14.60 26.12
CA LEU A 748 -35.59 -13.36 26.81
C LEU A 748 -34.34 -13.55 27.69
N LEU A 749 -34.09 -14.77 28.16
CA LEU A 749 -32.95 -15.15 29.00
C LEU A 749 -32.43 -16.54 28.56
N PRO A 750 -31.10 -16.78 28.55
CA PRO A 750 -30.49 -18.04 28.13
C PRO A 750 -30.59 -19.10 29.24
N MET A 751 -31.82 -19.47 29.64
CA MET A 751 -32.05 -20.39 30.75
C MET A 751 -32.39 -21.79 30.25
N GLY A 752 -31.81 -22.83 30.86
CA GLY A 752 -32.10 -24.22 30.49
C GLY A 752 -33.56 -24.59 30.73
N GLN A 753 -34.21 -25.30 29.80
CA GLN A 753 -35.53 -25.87 30.08
C GLN A 753 -35.38 -26.96 31.15
N ARG A 754 -36.42 -27.11 31.99
CA ARG A 754 -36.38 -28.14 33.03
C ARG A 754 -36.50 -29.52 32.38
N PRO A 755 -35.81 -30.54 32.90
CA PRO A 755 -36.04 -31.92 32.50
C PRO A 755 -37.53 -32.24 32.64
N ARG A 756 -38.14 -32.79 31.57
CA ARG A 756 -39.49 -33.36 31.68
C ARG A 756 -39.38 -34.60 32.57
N LEU A 757 -40.05 -34.60 33.73
CA LEU A 757 -40.20 -35.80 34.55
C LEU A 757 -40.94 -36.86 33.73
N THR A 758 -40.20 -37.84 33.18
CA THR A 758 -40.79 -39.08 32.70
C THR A 758 -41.31 -39.84 33.92
N LEU A 759 -42.63 -39.80 34.13
CA LEU A 759 -43.32 -40.68 35.06
C LEU A 759 -43.14 -42.14 34.60
N ALA A 760 -42.08 -42.79 35.06
CA ALA A 760 -41.97 -44.23 35.02
C ALA A 760 -43.01 -44.80 36.00
N LYS A 761 -44.17 -45.21 35.49
CA LYS A 761 -45.07 -46.13 36.20
C LYS A 761 -44.35 -47.47 36.31
N GLN A 762 -43.61 -47.68 37.40
CA GLN A 762 -43.34 -49.04 37.88
C GLN A 762 -44.65 -49.58 38.46
N GLY A 763 -45.29 -50.48 37.72
CA GLY A 763 -46.33 -51.33 38.26
C GLY A 763 -45.71 -52.33 39.22
N ALA A 764 -46.00 -52.18 40.52
CA ALA A 764 -45.85 -53.26 41.47
C ALA A 764 -47.03 -54.22 41.26
N SER A 765 -46.76 -55.44 40.78
CA SER A 765 -47.68 -56.57 40.91
C SER A 765 -47.02 -57.62 41.80
N SER A 766 -47.63 -57.74 43.00
CA SER A 766 -47.57 -58.79 44.04
C SER A 766 -47.08 -58.27 45.38
#